data_AF-A0A507CRA3-F1
#
_entry.id   AF-A0A507CRA3-F1
#
_cell.length_a   1.000
_cell.length_b   1.000
_cell.length_c   1.000
_cell.angle_alpha   90.00
_cell.angle_beta   90.00
_cell.angle_gamma   90.00
#
_symmetry.space_group_name_H-M   'P 1'
#
loop_
_entity.id
_entity.type
_entity.pdbx_description
1 polymer ?
#
loop_
_entity_poly.entity_id
_entity_poly.type
_entity_poly.pdbx_seq_one_letter_code
_entity_poly.pdbx_strand_id
1 'polypeptide(L)'
;MLPLLWIVLTLYIQTSTSIPTYPLSDATPPTTRAMQLVTLKLSAVSTASLYNGTIVLWSAQGLGYFTGSTGSQSYYQTVTASPNGSIEIGSLQVMNMQQMFCPGTAMLPDGSIFVNGGSDVTGTVTYSMATRKWTDSSNMNISRGYNSDVLTTGNKVLTVGGSFSGGIGKKNGELYDVASGKWTRLDNVLGDVIGGVSKETRSPDPQGLFRSDNHAWLFSYKNVVTGHDMVLHAGPVSNMYLIDTSVVGGSMTFAGGRGTDTYSMNGNSVMYFPGMILTLGGAEAYGGTQGDHRQAKNTAYIIDATSVPQNVLPTTTQISSMSFSRAFCNSVILPGGNVFIVGGQTHLHLFSDVTGVLTPEIFDPSTKRFTTVNVNLTHARNYHSEAVLMVDGRIMISGGGLTYDAHQENNTNVHYDAEIYTPSNLVNQPQRPTLSRVTNHKYKSFSNTPNPNLDTPNPILDLDHAPQLQVSTSNCNNCSYELIRVSSATHGVNNDQLRIPLMVGARRSDYVVLSVASDHYPWVRSGIKYAMLSFGASTLHEEARTGPARGLKFKLPSALNRRSGKVKARATEDAQQDGDTFNMSMFSYWMGHPANEDTASNSNGTRISKAKWPSFTSLRRKGQASADPDETLTIASNGNVEGEAAHGTPPRSRCRCCNCYILIIVIILFNLVFWPIMIFAIIPTIAQTMMDVSSIQVTSLSIQDATATSFLLTSTFTISDVAPIPATVTLSAIAMTYKDQELFTIDPPDTFKLENPTTVNVKQTVSIMNVDAWTACSHDLMLSNGKVELGIVTLSRITIFGFWRVPTVKLDKSVSIQGLGSLSGLKLADFGLRGMPTLSRTSQMNGRLDLGIPITVKIQYPNPSIINMDIGDIHLDMYMHNVSTKPLGTMVIKEAALRPGTMELMGSGSISFNGAVGSIKSFQDVMNLFGQGVEMKQVVTDVKSGATWLKNAMAGIVMSIVFKL
;
A
#
# COMPACT_ATOMS: atom_id res chain seq x y z
N MET A 1 36.28 50.52 -28.83
CA MET A 1 35.62 50.05 -27.58
C MET A 1 35.36 48.55 -27.69
N LEU A 2 36.45 47.80 -27.64
CA LEU A 2 36.53 46.33 -27.73
C LEU A 2 37.64 45.82 -26.76
N PRO A 3 37.63 46.23 -25.47
CA PRO A 3 38.21 45.37 -24.44
C PRO A 3 37.43 45.43 -23.11
N LEU A 4 36.15 45.05 -23.11
CA LEU A 4 35.38 44.84 -21.87
C LEU A 4 34.64 43.49 -21.82
N LEU A 5 34.79 42.66 -22.87
CA LEU A 5 34.24 41.30 -22.92
C LEU A 5 35.26 40.19 -22.58
N TRP A 6 36.50 40.54 -22.24
CA TRP A 6 37.59 39.58 -21.97
C TRP A 6 37.95 39.40 -20.48
N ILE A 7 37.27 40.11 -19.57
CA ILE A 7 37.52 40.00 -18.12
C ILE A 7 36.45 39.15 -17.39
N VAL A 8 35.30 38.87 -18.02
CA VAL A 8 34.24 38.05 -17.41
C VAL A 8 34.38 36.55 -17.73
N LEU A 9 35.31 36.15 -18.63
CA LEU A 9 35.49 34.75 -19.03
C LEU A 9 36.73 34.04 -18.44
N THR A 10 37.47 34.67 -17.50
CA THR A 10 38.77 34.15 -17.02
C THR A 10 38.88 33.99 -15.50
N LEU A 11 37.75 33.79 -14.80
CA LEU A 11 37.74 33.49 -13.36
C LEU A 11 36.95 32.23 -12.98
N TYR A 12 36.80 31.31 -13.94
CA TYR A 12 36.22 29.99 -13.68
C TYR A 12 37.02 28.93 -14.46
N ILE A 13 38.21 28.60 -13.96
CA ILE A 13 38.94 27.32 -14.09
C ILE A 13 40.30 27.52 -13.40
N GLN A 14 40.46 26.97 -12.19
CA GLN A 14 41.68 26.30 -11.74
C GLN A 14 41.44 25.68 -10.35
N THR A 15 41.10 24.39 -10.36
CA THR A 15 41.71 23.32 -9.55
C THR A 15 41.02 22.01 -9.96
N SER A 16 41.20 21.62 -11.22
CA SER A 16 41.06 20.22 -11.61
C SER A 16 42.31 19.49 -11.10
N THR A 17 42.24 18.97 -9.87
CA THR A 17 43.10 17.84 -9.52
C THR A 17 42.37 16.58 -9.94
N SER A 18 43.00 15.86 -10.85
CA SER A 18 42.62 14.54 -11.32
C SER A 18 42.39 13.60 -10.13
N ILE A 19 41.16 13.13 -9.96
CA ILE A 19 40.89 11.91 -9.20
C ILE A 19 41.47 10.76 -10.03
N PRO A 20 42.37 9.91 -9.47
CA PRO A 20 42.89 8.77 -10.21
C PRO A 20 41.74 7.81 -10.51
N THR A 21 41.53 7.50 -11.79
CA THR A 21 40.74 6.33 -12.20
C THR A 21 41.57 5.09 -11.86
N TYR A 22 41.24 4.41 -10.76
CA TYR A 22 41.75 3.07 -10.51
C TYR A 22 40.88 2.07 -11.28
N PRO A 23 41.47 1.12 -12.04
CA PRO A 23 40.73 0.00 -12.58
C PRO A 23 40.11 -0.79 -11.42
N LEU A 24 38.86 -1.21 -11.60
CA LEU A 24 38.15 -2.12 -10.71
C LEU A 24 38.95 -3.43 -10.58
N SER A 25 39.82 -3.51 -9.58
CA SER A 25 40.34 -4.78 -9.08
C SER A 25 39.43 -5.23 -7.95
N ASP A 26 38.88 -6.44 -8.10
CA ASP A 26 38.19 -7.25 -7.11
C ASP A 26 38.34 -6.76 -5.66
N ALA A 27 37.41 -5.91 -5.22
CA ALA A 27 37.37 -5.45 -3.85
C ALA A 27 36.82 -6.58 -2.97
N THR A 28 37.70 -7.18 -2.19
CA THR A 28 37.36 -8.09 -1.09
C THR A 28 36.45 -7.35 -0.09
N PRO A 29 35.39 -8.00 0.44
CA PRO A 29 34.46 -7.35 1.37
C PRO A 29 35.15 -7.00 2.70
N PRO A 30 34.78 -5.91 3.38
CA PRO A 30 35.39 -5.53 4.65
C PRO A 30 35.11 -6.57 5.73
N THR A 31 36.16 -6.89 6.45
CA THR A 31 36.29 -7.71 7.67
C THR A 31 35.06 -7.85 8.58
N THR A 32 34.41 -9.02 8.54
CA THR A 32 34.12 -9.99 9.63
C THR A 32 33.66 -9.60 11.05
N ARG A 33 33.52 -8.34 11.47
CA ARG A 33 33.04 -8.00 12.84
C ARG A 33 31.56 -7.60 12.86
N ALA A 34 30.77 -8.32 13.65
CA ALA A 34 29.34 -8.03 13.85
C ALA A 34 29.09 -6.74 14.66
N MET A 35 30.07 -6.24 15.42
CA MET A 35 30.04 -4.95 16.10
C MET A 35 31.39 -4.24 15.97
N GLN A 36 31.36 -2.97 15.54
CA GLN A 36 32.54 -2.14 15.31
C GLN A 36 32.48 -0.87 16.17
N LEU A 37 33.51 -0.61 16.97
CA LEU A 37 33.64 0.62 17.74
C LEU A 37 34.23 1.76 16.88
N VAL A 38 33.70 2.97 17.04
CA VAL A 38 34.05 4.19 16.31
C VAL A 38 34.20 5.35 17.29
N THR A 39 35.38 5.96 17.36
CA THR A 39 35.64 7.11 18.25
C THR A 39 35.10 8.42 17.68
N LEU A 40 34.33 9.16 18.47
CA LEU A 40 33.74 10.46 18.15
C LEU A 40 34.48 11.59 18.89
N LYS A 41 34.24 12.84 18.48
CA LYS A 41 34.80 14.04 19.16
C LYS A 41 33.85 14.63 20.20
N LEU A 42 32.63 14.12 20.28
CA LEU A 42 31.61 14.53 21.24
C LEU A 42 30.85 13.29 21.74
N SER A 43 30.22 13.41 22.90
CA SER A 43 29.24 12.45 23.42
C SER A 43 27.90 12.70 22.74
N ALA A 44 27.53 11.83 21.80
CA ALA A 44 26.37 12.02 20.93
C ALA A 44 25.06 11.64 21.63
N VAL A 45 24.44 12.62 22.30
CA VAL A 45 23.17 12.46 23.05
C VAL A 45 21.92 12.64 22.19
N SER A 46 22.14 13.04 20.94
CA SER A 46 21.09 13.20 19.94
C SER A 46 21.66 12.88 18.57
N THR A 47 20.82 12.31 17.72
CA THR A 47 21.21 11.85 16.39
C THR A 47 20.06 12.01 15.40
N ALA A 48 20.39 12.24 14.14
CA ALA A 48 19.41 12.20 13.06
C ALA A 48 20.03 11.68 11.77
N SER A 49 19.33 10.77 11.11
CA SER A 49 19.70 10.23 9.80
C SER A 49 19.13 11.10 8.68
N LEU A 50 19.95 11.45 7.71
CA LEU A 50 19.58 12.26 6.55
C LEU A 50 19.48 11.42 5.29
N TYR A 51 18.77 11.97 4.30
CA TYR A 51 18.42 11.26 3.07
C TYR A 51 19.59 10.97 2.11
N ASN A 52 20.79 11.43 2.42
CA ASN A 52 22.01 11.14 1.67
C ASN A 52 22.92 10.10 2.36
N GLY A 53 22.48 9.52 3.49
CA GLY A 53 23.29 8.60 4.29
C GLY A 53 24.18 9.25 5.35
N THR A 54 24.16 10.57 5.47
CA THR A 54 24.83 11.27 6.57
C THR A 54 23.98 11.19 7.84
N ILE A 55 24.63 10.90 8.96
CA ILE A 55 24.07 10.99 10.31
C ILE A 55 24.66 12.23 10.97
N VAL A 56 23.81 13.13 11.45
CA VAL A 56 24.21 14.29 12.26
C VAL A 56 24.07 13.93 13.73
N LEU A 57 25.13 14.17 14.50
CA LEU A 57 25.22 13.85 15.91
C LEU A 57 25.51 15.14 16.67
N TRP A 58 24.82 15.37 17.78
CA TRP A 58 25.11 16.53 18.61
C TRP A 58 25.06 16.21 20.10
N SER A 59 25.69 17.09 20.86
CA SER A 59 25.85 17.00 22.31
C SER A 59 25.05 18.12 22.99
N ALA A 60 25.75 19.06 23.60
CA ALA A 60 25.20 20.21 24.29
C ALA A 60 26.10 21.44 24.03
N GLN A 61 26.13 22.37 24.98
CA GLN A 61 27.08 23.49 24.98
C GLN A 61 28.55 23.05 25.10
N GLY A 62 28.81 21.82 25.55
CA GLY A 62 30.14 21.22 25.66
C GLY A 62 30.15 19.85 24.99
N LEU A 63 31.36 19.30 24.78
CA LEU A 63 31.52 18.03 24.07
C LEU A 63 31.06 16.82 24.89
N GLY A 64 31.22 16.87 26.21
CA GLY A 64 30.79 15.82 27.14
C GLY A 64 30.00 16.34 28.34
N TYR A 65 29.61 17.61 28.33
CA TYR A 65 28.90 18.21 29.46
C TYR A 65 27.81 19.20 29.02
N PHE A 66 26.87 19.41 29.93
CA PHE A 66 25.82 20.43 29.85
C PHE A 66 25.78 21.17 31.19
N THR A 67 25.24 22.39 31.22
CA THR A 67 24.93 23.08 32.49
C THR A 67 23.58 23.76 32.37
N GLY A 68 23.14 24.44 33.43
CA GLY A 68 21.94 25.29 33.38
C GLY A 68 22.12 26.64 32.66
N SER A 69 23.28 26.93 32.05
CA SER A 69 23.53 28.25 31.45
C SER A 69 22.82 28.46 30.11
N THR A 70 22.41 29.71 29.87
CA THR A 70 21.59 30.16 28.73
C THR A 70 22.42 30.56 27.50
N GLY A 71 23.49 29.81 27.19
CA GLY A 71 24.24 30.03 25.94
C GLY A 71 23.45 29.56 24.72
N SER A 72 23.82 30.01 23.52
CA SER A 72 23.23 29.57 22.23
C SER A 72 24.12 28.57 21.47
N GLN A 73 25.12 28.00 22.15
CA GLN A 73 26.13 27.17 21.52
C GLN A 73 25.78 25.68 21.59
N SER A 74 25.95 24.96 20.48
CA SER A 74 25.92 23.50 20.41
C SER A 74 27.08 22.96 19.59
N TYR A 75 27.61 21.81 19.99
CA TYR A 75 28.57 21.06 19.18
C TYR A 75 27.89 19.94 18.42
N TYR A 76 28.21 19.82 17.13
CA TYR A 76 27.74 18.73 16.28
C TYR A 76 28.85 18.18 15.39
N GLN A 77 28.68 16.94 14.95
CA GLN A 77 29.55 16.29 13.98
C GLN A 77 28.73 15.40 13.06
N THR A 78 29.33 14.91 11.99
CA THR A 78 28.67 14.00 11.05
C THR A 78 29.36 12.66 10.99
N VAL A 79 28.60 11.62 10.70
CA VAL A 79 29.09 10.27 10.38
C VAL A 79 28.44 9.82 9.09
N THR A 80 29.20 9.20 8.19
CA THR A 80 28.66 8.65 6.93
C THR A 80 29.25 7.26 6.69
N ALA A 81 28.44 6.35 6.17
CA ALA A 81 28.92 5.07 5.67
C ALA A 81 29.32 5.21 4.20
N SER A 82 30.57 4.89 3.89
CA SER A 82 31.07 4.83 2.51
C SER A 82 30.51 3.58 1.80
N PRO A 83 30.42 3.54 0.45
CA PRO A 83 29.92 2.39 -0.29
C PRO A 83 30.66 1.07 0.00
N ASN A 84 31.95 1.17 0.30
CA ASN A 84 32.79 0.03 0.69
C ASN A 84 32.58 -0.41 2.15
N GLY A 85 31.60 0.13 2.89
CA GLY A 85 31.32 -0.18 4.28
C GLY A 85 32.21 0.51 5.32
N SER A 86 33.21 1.32 4.92
CA SER A 86 33.97 2.12 5.89
C SER A 86 33.11 3.20 6.54
N ILE A 87 33.49 3.62 7.74
CA ILE A 87 32.84 4.71 8.47
C ILE A 87 33.72 5.95 8.37
N GLU A 88 33.15 7.03 7.84
CA GLU A 88 33.78 8.34 7.75
C GLU A 88 33.21 9.26 8.83
N ILE A 89 34.10 9.92 9.56
CA ILE A 89 33.75 10.85 10.64
C ILE A 89 34.10 12.26 10.19
N GLY A 90 33.09 13.13 10.17
CA GLY A 90 33.25 14.54 9.83
C GLY A 90 33.98 15.33 10.92
N SER A 91 34.52 16.48 10.52
CA SER A 91 35.10 17.43 11.45
C SER A 91 34.05 17.97 12.42
N LEU A 92 34.43 18.10 13.69
CA LEU A 92 33.62 18.77 14.72
C LEU A 92 33.24 20.18 14.27
N GLN A 93 31.97 20.52 14.42
CA GLN A 93 31.39 21.82 14.10
C GLN A 93 30.77 22.46 15.35
N VAL A 94 30.68 23.78 15.30
CA VAL A 94 30.02 24.59 16.32
C VAL A 94 28.85 25.32 15.68
N MET A 95 27.70 25.30 16.35
CA MET A 95 26.50 26.06 16.00
C MET A 95 26.22 27.05 17.12
N ASN A 96 26.13 28.35 16.81
CA ASN A 96 26.03 29.44 17.80
C ASN A 96 24.65 30.13 17.80
N MET A 97 23.60 29.42 17.41
CA MET A 97 22.24 29.97 17.30
C MET A 97 21.29 29.39 18.36
N GLN A 98 21.45 28.12 18.73
CA GLN A 98 20.64 27.47 19.76
C GLN A 98 21.45 26.42 20.54
N GLN A 99 21.16 26.27 21.84
CA GLN A 99 21.61 25.15 22.65
C GLN A 99 20.58 24.01 22.53
N MET A 100 20.94 22.96 21.80
CA MET A 100 20.06 21.87 21.34
C MET A 100 20.08 20.62 22.25
N PHE A 101 20.47 20.76 23.51
CA PHE A 101 20.41 19.70 24.51
C PHE A 101 19.00 19.61 25.09
N CYS A 102 18.51 18.39 25.33
CA CYS A 102 17.14 18.12 25.77
C CYS A 102 15.99 18.60 24.84
N PRO A 103 16.14 18.60 23.50
CA PRO A 103 15.14 19.20 22.63
C PRO A 103 13.98 18.23 22.33
N GLY A 104 12.96 18.71 21.61
CA GLY A 104 12.17 17.86 20.73
C GLY A 104 12.82 17.77 19.35
N THR A 105 12.61 16.66 18.64
CA THR A 105 13.15 16.44 17.29
C THR A 105 12.13 15.80 16.36
N ALA A 106 12.15 16.22 15.09
CA ALA A 106 11.39 15.59 14.02
C ALA A 106 12.14 15.71 12.68
N MET A 107 11.80 14.85 11.73
CA MET A 107 12.21 15.01 10.34
C MET A 107 11.12 15.74 9.55
N LEU A 108 11.46 16.86 8.92
CA LEU A 108 10.55 17.64 8.09
C LEU A 108 10.24 16.93 6.76
N PRO A 109 9.20 17.35 6.02
CA PRO A 109 8.86 16.73 4.74
C PRO A 109 10.03 16.76 3.76
N ASP A 110 10.79 17.84 3.69
CA ASP A 110 11.96 17.99 2.83
C ASP A 110 13.20 17.20 3.31
N GLY A 111 13.08 16.39 4.36
CA GLY A 111 14.17 15.62 4.94
C GLY A 111 15.15 16.45 5.78
N SER A 112 14.83 17.71 6.06
CA SER A 112 15.60 18.54 7.00
C SER A 112 15.33 18.10 8.46
N ILE A 113 16.33 18.26 9.33
CA ILE A 113 16.18 18.01 10.76
C ILE A 113 15.49 19.22 11.37
N PHE A 114 14.50 19.00 12.22
CA PHE A 114 13.84 20.02 13.04
C PHE A 114 14.17 19.79 14.50
N VAL A 115 14.55 20.86 15.21
CA VAL A 115 14.90 20.85 16.63
C VAL A 115 14.25 22.04 17.32
N ASN A 116 13.59 21.82 18.45
CA ASN A 116 12.97 22.88 19.24
C ASN A 116 13.17 22.68 20.76
N GLY A 117 13.16 23.79 21.50
CA GLY A 117 13.28 23.78 22.95
C GLY A 117 14.63 23.24 23.45
N GLY A 118 14.60 22.68 24.65
CA GLY A 118 15.78 22.14 25.33
C GLY A 118 16.38 23.12 26.31
N SER A 119 17.70 23.29 26.32
CA SER A 119 18.35 24.31 27.15
C SER A 119 18.02 25.72 26.68
N ASP A 120 17.91 25.94 25.36
CA ASP A 120 17.25 27.12 24.82
C ASP A 120 15.74 26.84 24.72
N VAL A 121 15.02 27.26 25.76
CA VAL A 121 13.68 26.75 26.05
C VAL A 121 12.60 27.13 25.02
N THR A 122 12.83 28.12 24.16
CA THR A 122 11.86 28.51 23.11
C THR A 122 12.40 28.41 21.69
N GLY A 123 13.72 28.23 21.53
CA GLY A 123 14.39 28.24 20.24
C GLY A 123 13.86 27.16 19.29
N THR A 124 13.95 27.43 17.99
CA THR A 124 13.66 26.46 16.94
C THR A 124 14.68 26.62 15.82
N VAL A 125 15.37 25.53 15.47
CA VAL A 125 16.34 25.49 14.38
C VAL A 125 16.07 24.32 13.44
N THR A 126 16.45 24.50 12.18
CA THR A 126 16.40 23.44 11.17
C THR A 126 17.76 23.21 10.55
N TYR A 127 18.11 21.96 10.23
CA TYR A 127 19.30 21.60 9.47
C TYR A 127 18.92 21.09 8.10
N SER A 128 19.32 21.81 7.05
CA SER A 128 19.09 21.40 5.67
C SER A 128 20.32 20.73 5.08
N MET A 129 20.12 19.57 4.46
CA MET A 129 21.19 18.90 3.71
C MET A 129 21.60 19.64 2.44
N ALA A 130 20.67 20.38 1.82
CA ALA A 130 20.95 21.11 0.59
C ALA A 130 22.01 22.19 0.81
N THR A 131 21.95 22.87 1.97
CA THR A 131 22.88 23.95 2.33
C THR A 131 23.98 23.48 3.30
N ARG A 132 23.79 22.32 3.95
CA ARG A 132 24.62 21.80 5.05
C ARG A 132 24.75 22.78 6.21
N LYS A 133 23.69 23.51 6.49
CA LYS A 133 23.66 24.58 7.51
C LYS A 133 22.43 24.46 8.38
N TRP A 134 22.62 24.85 9.63
CA TRP A 134 21.54 25.17 10.55
C TRP A 134 20.93 26.53 10.18
N THR A 135 19.63 26.72 10.40
CA THR A 135 18.90 27.97 10.17
C THR A 135 17.90 28.17 11.30
N ASP A 136 17.85 29.38 11.86
CA ASP A 136 16.87 29.76 12.87
C ASP A 136 15.46 29.87 12.29
N SER A 137 14.46 29.60 13.14
CA SER A 137 13.06 29.78 12.83
C SER A 137 12.32 30.52 13.95
N SER A 138 11.00 30.68 13.79
CA SER A 138 10.18 31.29 14.82
C SER A 138 10.25 30.50 16.12
N ASN A 139 10.34 31.22 17.24
CA ASN A 139 10.30 30.63 18.58
C ASN A 139 8.91 30.06 18.92
N MET A 140 8.89 29.00 19.74
CA MET A 140 7.65 28.47 20.33
C MET A 140 6.96 29.52 21.22
N ASN A 141 5.65 29.40 21.41
CA ASN A 141 4.92 30.27 22.36
C ASN A 141 5.03 29.73 23.80
N ILE A 142 5.29 28.44 23.98
CA ILE A 142 5.46 27.80 25.29
C ILE A 142 6.89 27.27 25.38
N SER A 143 7.60 27.65 26.44
CA SER A 143 8.96 27.19 26.72
C SER A 143 8.98 25.72 27.13
N ARG A 144 9.92 24.91 26.61
CA ARG A 144 9.98 23.45 26.81
C ARG A 144 11.41 22.92 26.84
N GLY A 145 11.55 21.75 27.45
CA GLY A 145 12.63 20.79 27.22
C GLY A 145 12.16 19.40 27.60
N TYR A 146 12.66 18.36 26.93
CA TYR A 146 12.08 17.01 26.94
C TYR A 146 10.65 16.91 26.41
N ASN A 147 10.23 17.89 25.61
CA ASN A 147 9.05 17.75 24.78
C ASN A 147 9.28 16.68 23.72
N SER A 148 8.17 16.17 23.19
CA SER A 148 8.22 15.24 22.06
C SER A 148 7.51 15.82 20.87
N ASP A 149 8.11 15.56 19.72
CA ASP A 149 7.72 16.12 18.45
C ASP A 149 7.30 14.98 17.51
N VAL A 150 6.38 15.28 16.60
CA VAL A 150 6.00 14.36 15.51
C VAL A 150 5.55 15.16 14.30
N LEU A 151 6.02 14.75 13.11
CA LEU A 151 5.49 15.28 11.85
C LEU A 151 4.07 14.71 11.63
N THR A 152 3.10 15.60 11.56
CA THR A 152 1.71 15.28 11.25
C THR A 152 1.51 15.04 9.75
N THR A 153 0.43 14.35 9.41
CA THR A 153 0.00 14.17 8.02
C THR A 153 -0.34 15.48 7.31
N GLY A 154 -0.49 16.59 8.03
CA GLY A 154 -0.73 17.92 7.49
C GLY A 154 0.52 18.70 7.11
N ASN A 155 1.72 18.07 7.12
CA ASN A 155 3.02 18.75 6.95
C ASN A 155 3.30 19.81 8.04
N LYS A 156 2.88 19.52 9.27
CA LYS A 156 3.11 20.36 10.45
C LYS A 156 3.74 19.55 11.55
N VAL A 157 4.54 20.16 12.42
CA VAL A 157 5.14 19.46 13.56
C VAL A 157 4.31 19.74 14.80
N LEU A 158 3.72 18.70 15.39
CA LEU A 158 3.10 18.79 16.71
C LEU A 158 4.19 18.64 17.77
N THR A 159 4.21 19.54 18.75
CA THR A 159 5.00 19.39 19.97
C THR A 159 4.09 19.42 21.20
N VAL A 160 4.38 18.61 22.22
CA VAL A 160 3.62 18.57 23.48
C VAL A 160 4.50 18.14 24.64
N GLY A 161 4.12 18.55 25.86
CA GLY A 161 4.85 18.19 27.07
C GLY A 161 6.17 18.94 27.21
N GLY A 162 7.04 18.44 28.10
CA GLY A 162 8.41 18.93 28.27
C GLY A 162 8.57 19.95 29.41
N SER A 163 8.47 19.48 30.65
CA SER A 163 8.70 20.29 31.86
C SER A 163 10.14 20.23 32.39
N PHE A 164 11.09 19.61 31.67
CA PHE A 164 12.49 19.58 32.09
C PHE A 164 13.10 21.00 32.19
N SER A 165 12.70 21.90 31.29
CA SER A 165 13.14 23.30 31.27
C SER A 165 11.98 24.24 30.91
N GLY A 166 12.15 25.54 31.19
CA GLY A 166 11.14 26.55 30.85
C GLY A 166 9.88 26.53 31.72
N GLY A 167 9.98 26.05 32.97
CA GLY A 167 8.87 25.95 33.94
C GLY A 167 8.19 24.57 33.97
N ILE A 168 7.39 24.30 35.00
CA ILE A 168 6.74 23.00 35.23
C ILE A 168 5.22 23.10 34.95
N GLY A 169 4.71 22.14 34.16
CA GLY A 169 3.29 22.01 33.83
C GLY A 169 2.78 23.02 32.80
N LYS A 170 1.52 22.85 32.40
CA LYS A 170 0.81 23.64 31.38
C LYS A 170 1.52 23.65 30.02
N LYS A 171 2.23 22.57 29.70
CA LYS A 171 2.94 22.38 28.43
C LYS A 171 2.01 21.87 27.33
N ASN A 172 0.91 22.60 27.09
CA ASN A 172 -0.11 22.23 26.10
C ASN A 172 0.47 22.10 24.70
N GLY A 173 -0.23 21.44 23.77
CA GLY A 173 0.25 21.23 22.42
C GLY A 173 0.46 22.53 21.65
N GLU A 174 1.43 22.54 20.75
CA GLU A 174 1.62 23.59 19.75
C GLU A 174 1.95 22.96 18.40
N LEU A 175 1.60 23.67 17.33
CA LEU A 175 1.76 23.20 15.95
C LEU A 175 2.64 24.17 15.18
N TYR A 176 3.77 23.67 14.67
CA TYR A 176 4.64 24.40 13.75
C TYR A 176 4.23 24.14 12.31
N ASP A 177 3.84 25.19 11.61
CA ASP A 177 3.51 25.12 10.19
C ASP A 177 4.79 25.27 9.35
N VAL A 178 5.21 24.17 8.70
CA VAL A 178 6.47 24.10 7.96
C VAL A 178 6.53 25.08 6.80
N ALA A 179 5.39 25.35 6.15
CA ALA A 179 5.36 26.23 4.98
C ALA A 179 5.51 27.71 5.36
N SER A 180 4.89 28.13 6.46
CA SER A 180 4.95 29.52 6.92
C SER A 180 6.05 29.79 7.95
N GLY A 181 6.62 28.75 8.57
CA GLY A 181 7.61 28.84 9.62
C GLY A 181 7.07 29.41 10.93
N LYS A 182 5.77 29.20 11.23
CA LYS A 182 5.08 29.82 12.37
C LYS A 182 4.48 28.79 13.33
N TRP A 183 4.49 29.14 14.62
CA TRP A 183 3.86 28.36 15.69
C TRP A 183 2.43 28.81 15.97
N THR A 184 1.54 27.85 16.22
CA THR A 184 0.17 28.08 16.68
C THR A 184 -0.12 27.22 17.92
N ARG A 185 -0.72 27.82 18.95
CA ARG A 185 -1.11 27.10 20.17
C ARG A 185 -2.31 26.18 19.93
N LEU A 186 -2.26 25.00 20.54
CA LEU A 186 -3.36 24.04 20.64
C LEU A 186 -3.79 23.92 22.11
N ASP A 187 -4.48 24.95 22.61
CA ASP A 187 -4.79 25.10 24.04
C ASP A 187 -5.65 23.97 24.63
N ASN A 188 -6.34 23.17 23.80
CA ASN A 188 -7.13 22.02 24.24
C ASN A 188 -6.35 20.69 24.19
N VAL A 189 -5.11 20.69 23.70
CA VAL A 189 -4.20 19.53 23.78
C VAL A 189 -3.42 19.67 25.07
N LEU A 190 -3.95 19.11 26.15
CA LEU A 190 -3.50 19.41 27.51
C LEU A 190 -2.23 18.62 27.88
N GLY A 191 -1.10 19.31 28.06
CA GLY A 191 0.18 18.68 28.40
C GLY A 191 0.17 17.97 29.76
N ASP A 192 -0.57 18.52 30.72
CA ASP A 192 -0.71 17.92 32.05
C ASP A 192 -1.41 16.54 31.99
N VAL A 193 -2.38 16.39 31.07
CA VAL A 193 -3.10 15.12 30.87
C VAL A 193 -2.22 14.09 30.16
N ILE A 194 -1.39 14.52 29.21
CA ILE A 194 -0.31 13.70 28.64
C ILE A 194 0.65 13.24 29.74
N GLY A 195 0.90 14.10 30.74
CA GLY A 195 1.64 13.76 31.95
C GLY A 195 0.86 12.97 33.02
N GLY A 196 -0.35 12.49 32.73
CA GLY A 196 -1.18 11.68 33.63
C GLY A 196 -1.91 12.47 34.73
N VAL A 197 -1.88 13.79 34.67
CA VAL A 197 -2.52 14.68 35.66
C VAL A 197 -3.89 15.13 35.16
N SER A 198 -4.90 15.02 36.02
CA SER A 198 -6.25 15.51 35.77
C SER A 198 -6.85 16.08 37.06
N LYS A 199 -8.13 16.44 37.03
CA LYS A 199 -8.86 16.80 38.27
C LYS A 199 -8.94 15.64 39.27
N GLU A 200 -8.84 14.41 38.77
CA GLU A 200 -9.07 13.18 39.53
C GLU A 200 -7.78 12.39 39.78
N THR A 201 -6.72 12.64 39.00
CA THR A 201 -5.47 11.89 39.03
C THR A 201 -4.28 12.80 39.30
N ARG A 202 -3.35 12.31 40.13
CA ARG A 202 -2.04 12.93 40.33
C ARG A 202 -1.04 12.35 39.32
N SER A 203 0.08 13.05 39.16
CA SER A 203 1.18 12.57 38.32
C SER A 203 1.61 11.18 38.77
N PRO A 204 1.82 10.23 37.84
CA PRO A 204 2.29 8.89 38.18
C PRO A 204 3.78 8.88 38.55
N ASP A 205 4.52 9.93 38.20
CA ASP A 205 5.95 10.05 38.53
C ASP A 205 6.14 10.65 39.93
N PRO A 206 7.03 10.11 40.78
CA PRO A 206 7.33 10.67 42.09
C PRO A 206 7.80 12.13 42.07
N GLN A 207 8.43 12.57 40.97
CA GLN A 207 8.90 13.94 40.79
C GLN A 207 7.84 14.85 40.13
N GLY A 208 6.63 14.37 39.93
CA GLY A 208 5.51 15.13 39.38
C GLY A 208 5.68 15.47 37.89
N LEU A 209 5.03 16.56 37.47
CA LEU A 209 5.03 17.01 36.07
C LEU A 209 6.43 17.34 35.55
N PHE A 210 7.41 17.65 36.41
CA PHE A 210 8.81 17.80 35.98
C PHE A 210 9.33 16.60 35.18
N ARG A 211 8.78 15.40 35.45
CA ARG A 211 9.12 14.16 34.76
C ARG A 211 7.98 13.59 33.93
N SER A 212 6.74 13.64 34.41
CA SER A 212 5.68 12.82 33.84
C SER A 212 5.17 13.27 32.47
N ASP A 213 5.34 14.55 32.11
CA ASP A 213 4.95 15.08 30.79
C ASP A 213 6.06 15.06 29.73
N ASN A 214 7.17 14.37 30.01
CA ASN A 214 8.31 14.24 29.11
C ASN A 214 8.14 13.04 28.17
N HIS A 215 8.86 13.06 27.05
CA HIS A 215 9.13 11.87 26.22
C HIS A 215 7.88 11.12 25.72
N ALA A 216 6.86 11.87 25.31
CA ALA A 216 5.61 11.34 24.78
C ALA A 216 5.83 10.50 23.49
N TRP A 217 5.18 9.34 23.45
CA TRP A 217 5.19 8.41 22.33
C TRP A 217 4.10 8.80 21.34
N LEU A 218 4.47 9.41 20.23
CA LEU A 218 3.54 10.07 19.31
C LEU A 218 3.58 9.43 17.92
N PHE A 219 2.40 9.12 17.39
CA PHE A 219 2.25 8.47 16.09
C PHE A 219 1.17 9.16 15.26
N SER A 220 1.57 9.78 14.14
CA SER A 220 0.65 10.53 13.28
C SER A 220 -0.13 9.63 12.32
N TYR A 221 -1.37 10.03 12.02
CA TYR A 221 -2.22 9.39 11.02
C TYR A 221 -3.27 10.35 10.47
N LYS A 222 -3.74 10.11 9.25
CA LYS A 222 -4.92 10.77 8.68
C LYS A 222 -6.17 10.00 9.09
N ASN A 223 -7.17 10.68 9.63
CA ASN A 223 -8.48 10.09 9.78
C ASN A 223 -9.14 9.97 8.40
N VAL A 224 -9.49 8.75 7.97
CA VAL A 224 -10.08 8.54 6.64
C VAL A 224 -11.57 8.91 6.58
N VAL A 225 -12.22 9.06 7.72
CA VAL A 225 -13.63 9.44 7.83
C VAL A 225 -13.79 10.96 7.83
N THR A 226 -12.99 11.66 8.64
CA THR A 226 -13.08 13.13 8.77
C THR A 226 -12.10 13.88 7.87
N GLY A 227 -11.05 13.20 7.38
CA GLY A 227 -9.94 13.86 6.68
C GLY A 227 -9.02 14.66 7.61
N HIS A 228 -9.17 14.56 8.93
CA HIS A 228 -8.36 15.31 9.88
C HIS A 228 -6.98 14.70 10.08
N ASP A 229 -6.00 15.53 10.37
CA ASP A 229 -4.63 15.16 10.75
C ASP A 229 -4.58 14.88 12.24
N MET A 230 -4.38 13.61 12.58
CA MET A 230 -4.47 13.09 13.93
C MET A 230 -3.11 12.60 14.44
N VAL A 231 -2.98 12.54 15.75
CA VAL A 231 -1.84 11.93 16.44
C VAL A 231 -2.34 11.03 17.56
N LEU A 232 -1.89 9.78 17.59
CA LEU A 232 -2.06 8.87 18.72
C LEU A 232 -0.92 9.11 19.71
N HIS A 233 -1.26 9.51 20.93
CA HIS A 233 -0.39 9.44 22.09
C HIS A 233 -0.50 8.04 22.72
N ALA A 234 0.58 7.25 22.63
CA ALA A 234 0.62 5.85 23.06
C ALA A 234 1.21 5.65 24.47
N GLY A 235 1.86 6.67 25.04
CA GLY A 235 2.57 6.60 26.31
C GLY A 235 3.53 7.78 26.52
N PRO A 236 4.28 7.82 27.63
CA PRO A 236 4.57 6.70 28.53
C PRO A 236 3.52 6.46 29.63
N VAL A 237 2.61 7.42 29.89
CA VAL A 237 1.47 7.18 30.77
C VAL A 237 0.55 6.11 30.19
N SER A 238 -0.10 5.32 31.05
CA SER A 238 -0.88 4.15 30.62
C SER A 238 -2.13 4.53 29.83
N ASN A 239 -2.70 5.72 30.06
CA ASN A 239 -3.82 6.23 29.30
C ASN A 239 -3.35 6.77 27.94
N MET A 240 -3.94 6.28 26.86
CA MET A 240 -3.68 6.73 25.50
C MET A 240 -4.69 7.81 25.09
N TYR A 241 -4.31 8.66 24.15
CA TYR A 241 -5.17 9.75 23.67
C TYR A 241 -5.07 9.92 22.14
N LEU A 242 -6.19 10.23 21.49
CA LEU A 242 -6.24 10.70 20.10
C LEU A 242 -6.28 12.23 20.11
N ILE A 243 -5.31 12.84 19.44
CA ILE A 243 -5.12 14.28 19.33
C ILE A 243 -5.51 14.69 17.90
N ASP A 244 -6.47 15.59 17.78
CA ASP A 244 -6.84 16.22 16.51
C ASP A 244 -6.10 17.54 16.38
N THR A 245 -5.25 17.65 15.36
CA THR A 245 -4.44 18.85 15.08
C THR A 245 -5.06 19.76 14.02
N SER A 246 -6.15 19.33 13.38
CA SER A 246 -6.83 20.08 12.31
C SER A 246 -7.84 21.10 12.83
N VAL A 247 -8.36 20.91 14.05
CA VAL A 247 -9.33 21.83 14.66
C VAL A 247 -8.66 22.99 15.38
N VAL A 248 -9.32 24.16 15.41
CA VAL A 248 -8.81 25.36 16.08
C VAL A 248 -8.60 25.08 17.58
N GLY A 249 -7.40 25.36 18.08
CA GLY A 249 -7.01 25.06 19.46
C GLY A 249 -6.76 23.57 19.74
N GLY A 250 -6.86 22.71 18.72
CA GLY A 250 -6.73 21.26 18.82
C GLY A 250 -7.88 20.60 19.60
N SER A 251 -7.90 19.28 19.62
CA SER A 251 -8.72 18.51 20.56
C SER A 251 -7.99 17.24 20.99
N MET A 252 -8.37 16.70 22.14
CA MET A 252 -7.79 15.49 22.69
C MET A 252 -8.88 14.62 23.30
N THR A 253 -8.90 13.34 22.93
CA THR A 253 -9.92 12.38 23.36
C THR A 253 -9.25 11.11 23.89
N PHE A 254 -9.84 10.50 24.92
CA PHE A 254 -9.30 9.29 25.52
C PHE A 254 -9.39 8.11 24.54
N ALA A 255 -8.28 7.39 24.37
CA ALA A 255 -8.14 6.29 23.40
C ALA A 255 -8.10 4.90 24.04
N GLY A 256 -8.38 4.79 25.35
CA GLY A 256 -8.22 3.55 26.10
C GLY A 256 -6.88 3.47 26.85
N GLY A 257 -6.77 2.50 27.75
CA GLY A 257 -5.52 2.21 28.47
C GLY A 257 -4.63 1.25 27.69
N ARG A 258 -3.32 1.29 27.93
CA ARG A 258 -2.30 0.40 27.35
C ARG A 258 -2.34 -0.99 28.00
N GLY A 259 -3.52 -1.64 27.97
CA GLY A 259 -3.75 -2.96 28.55
C GLY A 259 -3.47 -2.98 30.05
N THR A 260 -2.66 -3.95 30.48
CA THR A 260 -2.17 -4.10 31.86
C THR A 260 -0.90 -3.28 32.15
N ASP A 261 -0.38 -2.53 31.18
CA ASP A 261 0.81 -1.73 31.41
C ASP A 261 0.52 -0.53 32.33
N THR A 262 1.41 -0.32 33.29
CA THR A 262 1.43 0.88 34.12
C THR A 262 2.28 1.97 33.46
N TYR A 263 2.54 3.07 34.17
CA TYR A 263 3.46 4.11 33.70
C TYR A 263 4.84 3.52 33.33
N SER A 264 5.35 3.86 32.15
CA SER A 264 6.53 3.23 31.54
C SER A 264 7.50 4.29 31.00
N MET A 265 7.88 5.24 31.85
CA MET A 265 8.85 6.28 31.50
C MET A 265 10.19 5.67 31.11
N ASN A 266 10.87 6.28 30.13
CA ASN A 266 12.11 5.78 29.54
C ASN A 266 11.98 4.37 28.93
N GLY A 267 10.75 3.89 28.69
CA GLY A 267 10.51 2.80 27.76
C GLY A 267 10.62 3.30 26.33
N ASN A 268 10.53 2.40 25.37
CA ASN A 268 10.64 2.74 23.96
C ASN A 268 9.41 2.27 23.18
N SER A 269 9.08 2.96 22.09
CA SER A 269 7.93 2.64 21.24
C SER A 269 8.29 2.78 19.77
N VAL A 270 7.76 1.90 18.92
CA VAL A 270 8.07 1.88 17.49
C VAL A 270 6.90 1.37 16.66
N MET A 271 6.57 2.08 15.58
CA MET A 271 5.59 1.64 14.59
C MET A 271 6.27 0.77 13.53
N TYR A 272 6.39 -0.53 13.81
CA TYR A 272 7.07 -1.49 12.93
C TYR A 272 6.24 -1.88 11.69
N PHE A 273 4.95 -1.54 11.69
CA PHE A 273 4.04 -1.68 10.56
C PHE A 273 2.94 -0.61 10.69
N PRO A 274 2.35 -0.10 9.59
CA PRO A 274 1.26 0.88 9.64
C PRO A 274 0.17 0.50 10.66
N GLY A 275 0.12 1.24 11.79
CA GLY A 275 -0.86 1.02 12.87
C GLY A 275 -0.49 -0.06 13.87
N MET A 276 0.59 -0.81 13.69
CA MET A 276 1.08 -1.75 14.69
C MET A 276 2.26 -1.13 15.42
N ILE A 277 2.06 -0.84 16.71
CA ILE A 277 3.04 -0.17 17.56
C ILE A 277 3.51 -1.16 18.63
N LEU A 278 4.81 -1.41 18.69
CA LEU A 278 5.45 -2.15 19.76
C LEU A 278 5.88 -1.18 20.86
N THR A 279 5.55 -1.47 22.11
CA THR A 279 6.04 -0.73 23.28
C THR A 279 6.84 -1.65 24.20
N LEU A 280 7.96 -1.16 24.72
CA LEU A 280 9.00 -1.96 25.37
C LEU A 280 9.47 -1.32 26.69
N GLY A 281 9.48 -2.12 27.75
CA GLY A 281 10.19 -1.79 28.99
C GLY A 281 9.71 -0.50 29.66
N GLY A 282 10.66 0.33 30.09
CA GLY A 282 10.43 1.53 30.89
C GLY A 282 10.30 1.25 32.38
N ALA A 283 9.97 2.28 33.15
CA ALA A 283 9.84 2.21 34.60
C ALA A 283 8.75 3.14 35.14
N GLU A 284 8.33 2.90 36.38
CA GLU A 284 7.30 3.70 37.06
C GLU A 284 7.83 5.03 37.64
N ALA A 285 9.00 5.47 37.17
CA ALA A 285 9.60 6.75 37.47
C ALA A 285 10.66 7.05 36.39
N TYR A 286 10.99 8.33 36.21
CA TYR A 286 12.11 8.71 35.36
C TYR A 286 13.47 8.27 35.93
N GLY A 287 13.62 8.30 37.26
CA GLY A 287 14.89 8.14 37.97
C GLY A 287 15.54 9.47 38.34
N GLY A 288 16.55 9.44 39.22
CA GLY A 288 17.34 10.64 39.59
C GLY A 288 17.11 11.23 40.97
N THR A 289 16.25 10.63 41.82
CA THR A 289 16.35 10.87 43.26
C THR A 289 17.55 10.07 43.77
N GLN A 290 18.46 10.69 44.51
CA GLN A 290 19.63 9.98 45.03
C GLN A 290 19.17 8.76 45.86
N GLY A 291 19.53 7.55 45.43
CA GLY A 291 19.09 6.28 46.04
C GLY A 291 17.80 5.64 45.48
N ASP A 292 17.11 6.29 44.53
CA ASP A 292 15.93 5.71 43.86
C ASP A 292 16.34 4.89 42.63
N HIS A 293 16.53 3.58 42.85
CA HIS A 293 16.95 2.61 41.85
C HIS A 293 15.80 1.68 41.48
N ARG A 294 14.67 2.25 41.03
CA ARG A 294 13.53 1.43 40.61
C ARG A 294 13.94 0.45 39.53
N GLN A 295 13.36 -0.74 39.60
CA GLN A 295 13.56 -1.76 38.60
C GLN A 295 12.87 -1.35 37.30
N ALA A 296 13.58 -1.50 36.18
CA ALA A 296 12.98 -1.40 34.86
C ALA A 296 12.09 -2.61 34.57
N LYS A 297 11.17 -2.45 33.62
CA LYS A 297 10.30 -3.53 33.14
C LYS A 297 10.95 -4.26 31.98
N ASN A 298 10.60 -5.54 31.82
CA ASN A 298 10.87 -6.32 30.61
C ASN A 298 9.59 -6.61 29.81
N THR A 299 8.45 -6.10 30.25
CA THR A 299 7.16 -6.31 29.59
C THR A 299 7.13 -5.62 28.23
N ALA A 300 6.43 -6.24 27.29
CA ALA A 300 6.20 -5.70 25.96
C ALA A 300 4.73 -5.80 25.58
N TYR A 301 4.26 -4.83 24.81
CA TYR A 301 2.87 -4.75 24.34
C TYR A 301 2.84 -4.39 22.87
N ILE A 302 1.83 -4.90 22.17
CA ILE A 302 1.46 -4.47 20.83
C ILE A 302 0.17 -3.66 20.95
N ILE A 303 0.22 -2.41 20.49
CA ILE A 303 -0.96 -1.58 20.27
C ILE A 303 -1.34 -1.72 18.79
N ASP A 304 -2.49 -2.31 18.54
CA ASP A 304 -3.13 -2.36 17.24
C ASP A 304 -4.01 -1.12 17.07
N ALA A 305 -3.50 -0.17 16.30
CA ALA A 305 -4.12 1.06 15.87
C ALA A 305 -4.49 1.05 14.36
N THR A 306 -4.51 -0.13 13.71
CA THR A 306 -4.80 -0.25 12.27
C THR A 306 -6.17 0.28 11.87
N SER A 307 -7.15 0.19 12.77
CA SER A 307 -8.52 0.64 12.56
C SER A 307 -8.81 2.04 13.13
N VAL A 308 -7.84 2.66 13.81
CA VAL A 308 -7.95 4.02 14.37
C VAL A 308 -8.29 5.10 13.33
N PRO A 309 -7.74 5.06 12.10
CA PRO A 309 -8.15 5.98 11.03
C PRO A 309 -9.65 5.96 10.71
N GLN A 310 -10.36 4.89 11.06
CA GLN A 310 -11.79 4.67 10.82
C GLN A 310 -12.65 4.96 12.07
N ASN A 311 -12.12 5.72 13.03
CA ASN A 311 -12.76 6.03 14.32
C ASN A 311 -12.99 4.82 15.24
N VAL A 312 -12.17 3.77 15.11
CA VAL A 312 -12.18 2.63 16.03
C VAL A 312 -11.05 2.81 17.06
N LEU A 313 -11.33 2.68 18.35
CA LEU A 313 -10.29 2.81 19.38
C LEU A 313 -9.19 1.74 19.21
N PRO A 314 -7.93 2.06 19.52
CA PRO A 314 -6.85 1.08 19.46
C PRO A 314 -7.07 -0.04 20.48
N THR A 315 -6.51 -1.22 20.20
CA THR A 315 -6.51 -2.34 21.14
C THR A 315 -5.08 -2.69 21.55
N THR A 316 -4.90 -3.10 22.80
CA THR A 316 -3.55 -3.40 23.33
C THR A 316 -3.48 -4.84 23.81
N THR A 317 -2.45 -5.55 23.37
CA THR A 317 -2.18 -6.94 23.76
C THR A 317 -0.79 -7.05 24.37
N GLN A 318 -0.70 -7.62 25.58
CA GLN A 318 0.59 -7.99 26.16
C GLN A 318 1.15 -9.20 25.41
N ILE A 319 2.43 -9.15 25.06
CA ILE A 319 3.15 -10.24 24.40
C ILE A 319 4.21 -10.82 25.35
N SER A 320 4.96 -11.81 24.87
CA SER A 320 6.10 -12.36 25.62
C SER A 320 7.05 -11.25 26.05
N SER A 321 7.57 -11.31 27.28
CA SER A 321 8.53 -10.31 27.76
C SER A 321 9.88 -10.42 27.03
N MET A 322 10.61 -9.30 27.03
CA MET A 322 12.04 -9.27 26.72
C MET A 322 12.82 -10.13 27.72
N SER A 323 13.99 -10.61 27.29
CA SER A 323 14.92 -11.38 28.10
C SER A 323 15.52 -10.52 29.23
N PHE A 324 15.65 -9.22 28.99
CA PHE A 324 16.19 -8.26 29.94
C PHE A 324 15.19 -7.14 30.22
N SER A 325 15.14 -6.67 31.47
CA SER A 325 14.44 -5.42 31.78
C SER A 325 15.25 -4.23 31.31
N ARG A 326 14.58 -3.23 30.73
CA ARG A 326 15.25 -2.09 30.11
C ARG A 326 14.48 -0.80 30.33
N ALA A 327 15.18 0.19 30.87
CA ALA A 327 14.82 1.60 30.77
C ALA A 327 15.99 2.34 30.10
N PHE A 328 15.72 3.41 29.37
CA PHE A 328 16.67 4.15 28.54
C PHE A 328 17.23 3.32 27.36
N CYS A 329 16.49 2.30 26.92
CA CYS A 329 16.84 1.56 25.70
C CYS A 329 16.37 2.29 24.45
N ASN A 330 16.98 1.92 23.33
CA ASN A 330 16.56 2.35 22.00
C ASN A 330 16.01 1.16 21.21
N SER A 331 15.12 1.43 20.25
CA SER A 331 14.73 0.46 19.24
C SER A 331 14.81 1.03 17.83
N VAL A 332 15.17 0.17 16.88
CA VAL A 332 15.41 0.51 15.48
C VAL A 332 14.74 -0.52 14.59
N ILE A 333 13.90 -0.07 13.66
CA ILE A 333 13.30 -0.91 12.61
C ILE A 333 14.41 -1.38 11.66
N LEU A 334 14.49 -2.70 11.45
CA LEU A 334 15.36 -3.31 10.46
C LEU A 334 14.65 -3.50 9.11
N PRO A 335 15.41 -3.51 8.00
CA PRO A 335 14.99 -4.17 6.77
C PRO A 335 14.36 -5.55 7.02
N GLY A 336 13.13 -5.75 6.54
CA GLY A 336 12.31 -6.93 6.78
C GLY A 336 11.22 -6.73 7.84
N GLY A 337 11.37 -5.74 8.73
CA GLY A 337 10.36 -5.38 9.74
C GLY A 337 10.62 -5.91 11.14
N ASN A 338 11.69 -6.68 11.34
CA ASN A 338 12.20 -6.98 12.68
C ASN A 338 12.63 -5.69 13.40
N VAL A 339 12.57 -5.69 14.72
CA VAL A 339 12.96 -4.53 15.54
C VAL A 339 14.18 -4.90 16.37
N PHE A 340 15.27 -4.17 16.20
CA PHE A 340 16.47 -4.29 17.01
C PHE A 340 16.35 -3.43 18.27
N ILE A 341 16.67 -4.00 19.42
CA ILE A 341 16.51 -3.39 20.75
C ILE A 341 17.87 -3.42 21.44
N VAL A 342 18.31 -2.26 21.93
CA VAL A 342 19.69 -2.10 22.39
C VAL A 342 19.81 -1.16 23.57
N GLY A 343 20.80 -1.45 24.41
CA GLY A 343 21.12 -0.64 25.57
C GLY A 343 20.03 -0.66 26.64
N GLY A 344 19.99 0.43 27.39
CA GLY A 344 19.22 0.56 28.61
C GLY A 344 19.82 -0.21 29.79
N GLN A 345 19.23 0.03 30.95
CA GLN A 345 19.66 -0.54 32.22
C GLN A 345 18.51 -1.23 32.95
N THR A 346 18.84 -2.23 33.75
CA THR A 346 17.85 -3.01 34.50
C THR A 346 17.33 -2.27 35.74
N HIS A 347 18.10 -1.30 36.26
CA HIS A 347 17.73 -0.41 37.35
C HIS A 347 18.07 1.04 36.99
N LEU A 348 17.28 2.01 37.46
CA LEU A 348 17.46 3.41 37.08
C LEU A 348 18.68 4.02 37.79
N HIS A 349 19.74 4.30 37.02
CA HIS A 349 20.89 5.11 37.40
C HIS A 349 21.17 6.15 36.31
N LEU A 350 20.81 7.42 36.55
CA LEU A 350 21.15 8.48 35.60
C LEU A 350 22.68 8.68 35.56
N PHE A 351 23.22 9.00 34.38
CA PHE A 351 24.64 9.31 34.18
C PHE A 351 25.60 8.19 34.63
N SER A 352 25.17 6.92 34.52
CA SER A 352 25.92 5.75 34.99
C SER A 352 25.78 4.57 34.04
N ASP A 353 26.85 3.78 33.96
CA ASP A 353 26.89 2.51 33.23
C ASP A 353 26.40 1.31 34.08
N VAL A 354 26.18 1.53 35.37
CA VAL A 354 25.79 0.48 36.32
C VAL A 354 24.48 -0.16 35.89
N THR A 355 24.42 -1.50 35.95
CA THR A 355 23.29 -2.32 35.49
C THR A 355 22.92 -2.20 34.01
N GLY A 356 23.80 -1.64 33.17
CA GLY A 356 23.63 -1.55 31.73
C GLY A 356 23.53 -2.93 31.06
N VAL A 357 22.61 -3.06 30.11
CA VAL A 357 22.39 -4.31 29.36
C VAL A 357 23.18 -4.26 28.06
N LEU A 358 24.26 -5.04 28.00
CA LEU A 358 25.18 -5.07 26.86
C LEU A 358 24.67 -5.91 25.68
N THR A 359 23.84 -6.92 25.94
CA THR A 359 23.33 -7.84 24.90
C THR A 359 22.09 -7.24 24.24
N PRO A 360 22.07 -7.00 22.92
CA PRO A 360 20.87 -6.58 22.21
C PRO A 360 19.86 -7.73 22.02
N GLU A 361 18.63 -7.37 21.67
CA GLU A 361 17.57 -8.31 21.33
C GLU A 361 16.94 -7.93 19.98
N ILE A 362 16.42 -8.92 19.27
CA ILE A 362 15.59 -8.72 18.08
C ILE A 362 14.19 -9.19 18.39
N PHE A 363 13.21 -8.31 18.21
CA PHE A 363 11.81 -8.66 18.15
C PHE A 363 11.44 -9.04 16.72
N ASP A 364 10.84 -10.21 16.58
CA ASP A 364 10.24 -10.71 15.35
C ASP A 364 8.71 -10.51 15.41
N PRO A 365 8.14 -9.61 14.58
CA PRO A 365 6.71 -9.36 14.54
C PRO A 365 5.84 -10.55 14.16
N SER A 366 6.41 -11.54 13.45
CA SER A 366 5.67 -12.73 13.04
C SER A 366 5.40 -13.58 14.27
N THR A 367 6.46 -14.09 14.88
CA THR A 367 6.37 -14.95 16.06
C THR A 367 5.99 -14.22 17.34
N LYS A 368 6.02 -12.87 17.35
CA LYS A 368 5.84 -12.00 18.53
C LYS A 368 6.78 -12.37 19.67
N ARG A 369 8.03 -12.71 19.32
CA ARG A 369 9.06 -13.19 20.25
C ARG A 369 10.33 -12.37 20.14
N PHE A 370 11.08 -12.37 21.25
CA PHE A 370 12.38 -11.75 21.37
C PHE A 370 13.47 -12.82 21.31
N THR A 371 14.55 -12.53 20.58
CA THR A 371 15.74 -13.37 20.52
C THR A 371 16.97 -12.54 20.82
N THR A 372 17.83 -12.99 21.73
CA THR A 372 19.09 -12.32 22.03
C THR A 372 20.03 -12.38 20.84
N VAL A 373 20.70 -11.27 20.54
CA VAL A 373 21.76 -11.22 19.53
C VAL A 373 23.05 -11.75 20.14
N ASN A 374 23.74 -12.67 19.45
CA ASN A 374 24.98 -13.28 19.94
C ASN A 374 26.21 -12.35 19.76
N VAL A 375 26.07 -11.08 20.16
CA VAL A 375 27.10 -10.05 20.13
C VAL A 375 26.77 -9.06 21.24
N ASN A 376 27.76 -8.65 22.02
CA ASN A 376 27.57 -7.66 23.08
C ASN A 376 28.17 -6.31 22.67
N LEU A 377 27.55 -5.25 23.17
CA LEU A 377 28.14 -3.92 23.22
C LEU A 377 29.44 -3.94 24.04
N THR A 378 30.36 -3.07 23.66
CA THR A 378 31.62 -2.83 24.36
C THR A 378 31.40 -1.92 25.57
N HIS A 379 30.52 -0.93 25.42
CA HIS A 379 30.16 0.00 26.50
C HIS A 379 28.65 -0.04 26.78
N ALA A 380 28.27 0.30 28.01
CA ALA A 380 26.86 0.45 28.35
C ALA A 380 26.27 1.64 27.61
N ARG A 381 25.08 1.46 27.05
CA ARG A 381 24.35 2.49 26.30
C ARG A 381 23.06 2.79 27.06
N ASN A 382 23.16 3.62 28.09
CA ASN A 382 22.07 3.91 29.04
C ASN A 382 21.46 5.29 28.77
N TYR A 383 21.29 6.11 29.80
CA TYR A 383 20.84 7.49 29.68
C TYR A 383 21.71 8.29 28.72
N HIS A 384 21.09 9.08 27.83
CA HIS A 384 21.75 9.83 26.74
C HIS A 384 22.38 8.98 25.64
N SER A 385 22.02 7.71 25.52
CA SER A 385 22.39 6.89 24.36
C SER A 385 21.28 6.88 23.32
N GLU A 386 21.66 6.79 22.05
CA GLU A 386 20.74 6.78 20.91
C GLU A 386 21.07 5.66 19.92
N ALA A 387 20.09 5.24 19.13
CA ALA A 387 20.33 4.35 18.01
C ALA A 387 19.49 4.72 16.77
N VAL A 388 20.10 4.64 15.59
CA VAL A 388 19.45 4.91 14.29
C VAL A 388 19.89 3.95 13.20
N LEU A 389 19.00 3.69 12.24
CA LEU A 389 19.29 2.89 11.05
C LEU A 389 20.20 3.68 10.10
N MET A 390 21.27 3.05 9.62
CA MET A 390 22.14 3.57 8.57
C MET A 390 21.61 3.17 7.20
N VAL A 391 21.88 3.98 6.17
CA VAL A 391 21.41 3.72 4.79
C VAL A 391 21.90 2.40 4.19
N ASP A 392 23.01 1.86 4.67
CA ASP A 392 23.56 0.57 4.24
C ASP A 392 22.98 -0.64 5.00
N GLY A 393 21.99 -0.41 5.88
CA GLY A 393 21.31 -1.43 6.67
C GLY A 393 22.01 -1.79 8.00
N ARG A 394 23.14 -1.17 8.33
CA ARG A 394 23.74 -1.26 9.66
C ARG A 394 23.01 -0.36 10.66
N ILE A 395 23.31 -0.51 11.94
CA ILE A 395 22.74 0.31 13.00
C ILE A 395 23.86 1.05 13.71
N MET A 396 23.73 2.36 13.82
CA MET A 396 24.63 3.18 14.62
C MET A 396 24.05 3.36 16.01
N ILE A 397 24.84 3.06 17.04
CA ILE A 397 24.49 3.15 18.45
C ILE A 397 25.49 4.11 19.08
N SER A 398 25.06 5.23 19.65
CA SER A 398 25.99 6.30 20.07
C SER A 398 25.66 6.87 21.44
N GLY A 399 26.66 7.53 22.03
CA GLY A 399 26.48 8.28 23.26
C GLY A 399 26.25 7.43 24.49
N GLY A 400 25.59 8.02 25.47
CA GLY A 400 25.52 7.56 26.85
C GLY A 400 26.36 8.44 27.76
N GLY A 401 25.79 8.85 28.89
CA GLY A 401 26.48 9.70 29.86
C GLY A 401 26.10 11.16 29.76
N LEU A 402 27.05 12.00 29.31
CA LEU A 402 27.12 13.44 29.57
C LEU A 402 27.19 13.75 31.08
N THR A 403 27.72 14.92 31.44
CA THR A 403 27.78 15.35 32.84
C THR A 403 27.29 16.78 33.03
N TYR A 404 26.79 17.10 34.21
CA TYR A 404 26.42 18.47 34.57
C TYR A 404 27.65 19.34 34.93
N ASP A 405 28.78 18.70 35.25
CA ASP A 405 30.02 19.38 35.65
C ASP A 405 31.04 19.30 34.53
N ALA A 406 31.40 20.46 33.96
CA ALA A 406 32.41 20.57 32.90
C ALA A 406 33.77 19.97 33.32
N HIS A 407 34.10 19.99 34.62
CA HIS A 407 35.35 19.41 35.12
C HIS A 407 35.34 17.87 35.14
N GLN A 408 34.17 17.25 34.93
CA GLN A 408 33.99 15.80 34.90
C GLN A 408 33.69 15.26 33.50
N GLU A 409 33.90 16.05 32.44
CA GLU A 409 33.60 15.61 31.07
C GLU A 409 34.40 14.37 30.64
N ASN A 410 35.55 14.14 31.27
CA ASN A 410 36.41 12.96 31.04
C ASN A 410 36.08 11.76 31.95
N ASN A 411 34.93 11.75 32.63
CA ASN A 411 34.45 10.60 33.41
C ASN A 411 34.21 9.39 32.49
N THR A 412 34.50 8.18 32.98
CA THR A 412 34.27 6.90 32.30
C THR A 412 32.82 6.65 31.88
N ASN A 413 31.84 7.30 32.50
CA ASN A 413 30.43 7.19 32.11
C ASN A 413 30.07 8.09 30.90
N VAL A 414 30.98 8.94 30.40
CA VAL A 414 30.74 9.81 29.23
C VAL A 414 31.35 9.16 27.99
N HIS A 415 30.48 8.76 27.06
CA HIS A 415 30.88 7.94 25.91
C HIS A 415 31.09 8.78 24.65
N TYR A 416 32.36 9.07 24.34
CA TYR A 416 32.80 9.75 23.10
C TYR A 416 32.96 8.78 21.93
N ASP A 417 32.05 7.82 21.80
CA ASP A 417 32.13 6.79 20.78
C ASP A 417 30.74 6.36 20.30
N ALA A 418 30.76 5.57 19.25
CA ALA A 418 29.62 4.85 18.73
C ALA A 418 30.00 3.42 18.36
N GLU A 419 29.02 2.55 18.37
CA GLU A 419 29.13 1.17 17.94
C GLU A 419 28.23 0.94 16.73
N ILE A 420 28.82 0.36 15.68
CA ILE A 420 28.14 0.02 14.45
C ILE A 420 27.84 -1.47 14.47
N TYR A 421 26.57 -1.82 14.64
CA TYR A 421 26.09 -3.19 14.54
C TYR A 421 25.82 -3.56 13.08
N THR A 422 26.36 -4.70 12.64
CA THR A 422 26.10 -5.27 11.32
C THR A 422 25.18 -6.49 11.49
N PRO A 423 23.88 -6.37 11.12
CA PRO A 423 22.94 -7.49 11.16
C PRO A 423 23.44 -8.76 10.45
N SER A 424 23.08 -9.93 10.98
CA SER A 424 23.56 -11.23 10.47
C SER A 424 23.20 -11.49 9.01
N ASN A 425 22.07 -10.98 8.53
CA ASN A 425 21.69 -11.01 7.12
C ASN A 425 22.64 -10.21 6.22
N LEU A 426 23.39 -9.24 6.76
CA LEU A 426 24.43 -8.50 6.04
C LEU A 426 25.81 -9.14 6.13
N VAL A 427 26.09 -9.90 7.19
CA VAL A 427 27.35 -10.64 7.40
C VAL A 427 27.39 -11.92 6.55
N ASN A 428 26.26 -12.63 6.44
CA ASN A 428 26.20 -13.97 5.86
C ASN A 428 25.75 -14.01 4.39
N GLN A 429 25.63 -12.85 3.72
CA GLN A 429 25.21 -12.77 2.31
C GLN A 429 26.37 -12.30 1.40
N PRO A 430 27.03 -13.23 0.67
CA PRO A 430 28.18 -12.90 -0.18
C PRO A 430 27.80 -12.15 -1.48
N GLN A 431 26.53 -12.18 -1.89
CA GLN A 431 26.01 -11.37 -3.00
C GLN A 431 24.74 -10.66 -2.56
N ARG A 432 24.86 -9.37 -2.28
CA ARG A 432 23.70 -8.53 -1.94
C ARG A 432 22.88 -8.25 -3.21
N PRO A 433 21.54 -8.25 -3.11
CA PRO A 433 20.72 -7.60 -4.13
C PRO A 433 21.20 -6.16 -4.31
N THR A 434 21.44 -5.75 -5.55
CA THR A 434 21.81 -4.36 -5.86
C THR A 434 20.72 -3.75 -6.70
N LEU A 435 20.45 -2.47 -6.43
CA LEU A 435 19.50 -1.71 -7.20
C LEU A 435 20.19 -1.14 -8.43
N SER A 436 19.79 -1.59 -9.61
CA SER A 436 20.41 -1.17 -10.86
C SER A 436 19.70 0.01 -11.51
N ARG A 437 18.40 0.21 -11.25
CA ARG A 437 17.61 1.33 -11.77
C ARG A 437 16.37 1.61 -10.93
N VAL A 438 16.06 2.90 -10.71
CA VAL A 438 14.74 3.36 -10.27
C VAL A 438 14.21 4.39 -11.25
N THR A 439 13.03 4.16 -11.81
CA THR A 439 12.35 5.09 -12.72
C THR A 439 10.92 5.37 -12.30
N ASN A 440 10.42 6.58 -12.57
CA ASN A 440 9.03 6.95 -12.36
C ASN A 440 8.30 6.95 -13.71
N HIS A 441 7.11 6.35 -13.78
CA HIS A 441 6.34 6.23 -15.01
C HIS A 441 5.98 7.60 -15.65
N LYS A 442 5.93 8.69 -14.87
CA LYS A 442 5.55 10.03 -15.33
C LYS A 442 6.73 10.91 -15.75
N TYR A 443 7.96 10.60 -15.33
CA TYR A 443 9.16 11.37 -15.62
C TYR A 443 10.22 10.46 -16.24
N LYS A 444 10.50 10.66 -17.53
CA LYS A 444 11.65 10.02 -18.19
C LYS A 444 12.92 10.38 -17.42
N SER A 445 13.47 9.40 -16.70
CA SER A 445 14.64 9.49 -15.81
C SER A 445 14.54 10.57 -14.74
N PHE A 446 14.75 10.22 -13.47
CA PHE A 446 15.15 11.22 -12.48
C PHE A 446 16.43 11.88 -13.00
N SER A 447 16.36 13.20 -13.22
CA SER A 447 17.54 14.02 -13.43
C SER A 447 18.41 13.90 -12.18
N ASN A 448 19.61 13.35 -12.36
CA ASN A 448 20.67 13.28 -11.36
C ASN A 448 20.87 14.61 -10.63
N THR A 449 20.47 14.67 -9.36
CA THR A 449 21.24 15.28 -8.26
C THR A 449 20.65 14.69 -6.96
N PRO A 450 21.35 13.84 -6.17
CA PRO A 450 22.79 13.88 -5.88
C PRO A 450 23.56 12.52 -5.91
N ASN A 451 24.81 12.58 -6.37
CA ASN A 451 25.90 11.58 -6.29
C ASN A 451 25.68 10.19 -6.98
N PRO A 452 26.15 10.03 -8.23
CA PRO A 452 26.18 8.75 -8.94
C PRO A 452 27.19 7.72 -8.39
N ASN A 453 27.84 7.97 -7.25
CA ASN A 453 28.85 7.06 -6.65
C ASN A 453 28.38 6.34 -5.38
N LEU A 454 27.08 6.11 -5.17
CA LEU A 454 26.60 5.26 -4.08
C LEU A 454 26.02 3.97 -4.66
N ASP A 455 26.90 3.01 -4.95
CA ASP A 455 26.60 1.57 -4.92
C ASP A 455 26.10 1.20 -3.51
N THR A 456 24.88 1.62 -3.17
CA THR A 456 24.28 1.37 -1.85
C THR A 456 23.08 0.44 -1.96
N PRO A 457 22.88 -0.48 -1.01
CA PRO A 457 21.77 -1.42 -1.04
C PRO A 457 20.39 -0.77 -0.92
N ASN A 458 20.27 0.48 -0.44
CA ASN A 458 18.97 1.11 -0.19
C ASN A 458 18.98 2.60 -0.65
N PRO A 459 18.43 2.97 -1.82
CA PRO A 459 18.35 4.37 -2.23
C PRO A 459 17.26 5.12 -1.45
N ILE A 460 17.29 6.44 -1.49
CA ILE A 460 16.25 7.28 -0.89
C ILE A 460 15.39 7.91 -1.99
N LEU A 461 14.07 7.78 -1.87
CA LEU A 461 13.09 8.13 -2.91
C LEU A 461 12.30 9.38 -2.55
N ASP A 462 12.05 10.27 -3.54
CA ASP A 462 11.07 11.36 -3.44
C ASP A 462 9.65 10.84 -3.76
N LEU A 463 8.79 10.80 -2.74
CA LEU A 463 7.45 10.25 -2.80
C LEU A 463 6.38 11.23 -3.28
N ASP A 464 6.66 12.54 -3.43
CA ASP A 464 5.68 13.53 -3.89
C ASP A 464 5.31 13.35 -5.38
N HIS A 465 6.18 12.72 -6.16
CA HIS A 465 6.06 12.64 -7.61
C HIS A 465 5.73 11.23 -8.14
N ALA A 466 5.67 10.19 -7.30
CA ALA A 466 5.58 8.79 -7.73
C ALA A 466 4.50 7.99 -6.96
N PRO A 467 3.32 7.71 -7.56
CA PRO A 467 2.42 6.67 -7.05
C PRO A 467 2.94 5.26 -7.35
N GLN A 468 3.76 5.12 -8.40
CA GLN A 468 4.37 3.86 -8.83
C GLN A 468 5.86 4.06 -9.16
N LEU A 469 6.71 3.21 -8.61
CA LEU A 469 8.15 3.17 -8.78
C LEU A 469 8.51 1.95 -9.63
N GLN A 470 9.24 2.12 -10.72
CA GLN A 470 9.81 1.00 -11.45
C GLN A 470 11.21 0.73 -10.92
N VAL A 471 11.47 -0.49 -10.47
CA VAL A 471 12.67 -0.88 -9.77
C VAL A 471 13.32 -2.07 -10.46
N SER A 472 14.57 -1.92 -10.89
CA SER A 472 15.40 -3.01 -11.40
C SER A 472 16.36 -3.46 -10.31
N THR A 473 16.31 -4.75 -9.96
CA THR A 473 17.24 -5.37 -9.00
C THR A 473 18.04 -6.46 -9.71
N SER A 474 19.34 -6.49 -9.50
CA SER A 474 20.18 -7.64 -9.84
C SER A 474 20.37 -8.54 -8.62
N ASN A 475 20.62 -9.83 -8.86
CA ASN A 475 20.83 -10.85 -7.83
C ASN A 475 19.62 -11.07 -6.90
N CYS A 476 18.41 -10.74 -7.33
CA CYS A 476 17.18 -11.05 -6.60
C CYS A 476 15.97 -11.20 -7.53
N ASN A 477 15.47 -12.44 -7.68
CA ASN A 477 14.32 -12.75 -8.55
C ASN A 477 12.97 -12.65 -7.82
N ASN A 478 12.96 -12.71 -6.47
CA ASN A 478 11.73 -12.64 -5.66
C ASN A 478 11.94 -11.78 -4.39
N CYS A 479 12.24 -10.50 -4.59
CA CYS A 479 12.42 -9.56 -3.50
C CYS A 479 11.09 -9.06 -2.92
N SER A 480 11.05 -8.88 -1.60
CA SER A 480 10.12 -7.96 -0.93
C SER A 480 10.70 -6.55 -0.93
N TYR A 481 9.84 -5.54 -0.92
CA TYR A 481 10.24 -4.13 -0.95
C TYR A 481 9.51 -3.35 0.14
N GLU A 482 10.17 -2.37 0.72
CA GLU A 482 9.63 -1.56 1.80
C GLU A 482 10.31 -0.19 1.86
N LEU A 483 9.63 0.76 2.48
CA LEU A 483 10.17 2.07 2.82
C LEU A 483 10.39 2.14 4.32
N ILE A 484 11.56 2.60 4.75
CA ILE A 484 11.84 2.96 6.14
C ILE A 484 12.11 4.46 6.17
N ARG A 485 11.31 5.20 6.92
CA ARG A 485 11.47 6.66 7.05
C ARG A 485 12.76 6.97 7.81
N VAL A 486 13.55 7.92 7.29
CA VAL A 486 14.69 8.47 8.01
C VAL A 486 14.21 9.16 9.28
N SER A 487 14.99 9.10 10.36
CA SER A 487 14.51 9.49 11.68
C SER A 487 15.52 10.29 12.48
N SER A 488 15.00 11.00 13.49
CA SER A 488 15.75 11.62 14.56
C SER A 488 15.48 10.90 15.89
N ALA A 489 16.49 10.85 16.76
CA ALA A 489 16.39 10.24 18.08
C ALA A 489 17.14 11.06 19.13
N THR A 490 16.50 11.26 20.28
CA THR A 490 17.14 11.77 21.49
C THR A 490 16.38 11.29 22.74
N HIS A 491 17.09 11.02 23.82
CA HIS A 491 16.56 10.55 25.10
C HIS A 491 15.68 9.30 24.97
N GLY A 492 15.97 8.42 24.00
CA GLY A 492 15.19 7.22 23.72
C GLY A 492 13.83 7.49 23.06
N VAL A 493 13.60 8.70 22.55
CA VAL A 493 12.41 9.09 21.77
C VAL A 493 12.77 9.13 20.29
N ASN A 494 12.06 8.34 19.49
CA ASN A 494 12.13 8.40 18.02
C ASN A 494 10.72 8.21 17.46
N ASN A 495 10.00 9.33 17.27
CA ASN A 495 8.65 9.37 16.73
C ASN A 495 8.63 9.46 15.19
N ASP A 496 9.79 9.52 14.53
CA ASP A 496 9.89 9.63 13.08
C ASP A 496 9.90 8.26 12.38
N GLN A 497 10.58 7.27 12.98
CA GLN A 497 10.81 5.99 12.32
C GLN A 497 9.49 5.26 12.03
N LEU A 498 9.38 4.80 10.79
CA LEU A 498 8.20 4.13 10.29
C LEU A 498 8.60 3.20 9.17
N ARG A 499 8.04 1.99 9.20
CA ARG A 499 8.10 1.05 8.08
C ARG A 499 6.81 1.07 7.28
N ILE A 500 6.92 1.14 5.95
CA ILE A 500 5.81 1.00 5.01
C ILE A 500 6.16 -0.09 4.01
N PRO A 501 5.53 -1.27 4.04
CA PRO A 501 5.73 -2.27 3.00
C PRO A 501 5.25 -1.74 1.64
N LEU A 502 5.97 -2.05 0.57
CA LEU A 502 5.60 -1.73 -0.80
C LEU A 502 4.98 -2.94 -1.48
N MET A 503 3.97 -2.69 -2.30
CA MET A 503 3.33 -3.73 -3.09
C MET A 503 4.08 -3.94 -4.40
N VAL A 504 4.38 -5.19 -4.72
CA VAL A 504 4.96 -5.56 -6.01
C VAL A 504 3.83 -5.79 -7.01
N GLY A 505 3.68 -4.87 -7.95
CA GLY A 505 2.82 -4.99 -9.12
C GLY A 505 3.50 -5.76 -10.25
N ALA A 506 3.33 -5.30 -11.50
CA ALA A 506 3.84 -6.00 -12.68
C ALA A 506 5.36 -6.25 -12.62
N ARG A 507 5.76 -7.51 -12.83
CA ARG A 507 7.16 -7.90 -13.02
C ARG A 507 7.44 -7.99 -14.52
N ARG A 508 8.35 -7.16 -15.02
CA ARG A 508 8.92 -7.26 -16.38
C ARG A 508 10.29 -7.92 -16.31
N SER A 509 10.85 -8.29 -17.45
CA SER A 509 12.16 -8.94 -17.52
C SER A 509 13.31 -8.07 -16.99
N ASP A 510 13.15 -6.75 -16.99
CA ASP A 510 14.17 -5.78 -16.58
C ASP A 510 13.80 -4.93 -15.36
N TYR A 511 12.54 -4.90 -14.90
CA TYR A 511 12.12 -4.17 -13.70
C TYR A 511 10.83 -4.72 -13.08
N VAL A 512 10.60 -4.39 -11.80
CA VAL A 512 9.33 -4.58 -11.10
C VAL A 512 8.67 -3.23 -10.86
N VAL A 513 7.34 -3.16 -10.99
CA VAL A 513 6.57 -1.97 -10.59
C VAL A 513 6.23 -2.12 -9.11
N LEU A 514 6.64 -1.17 -8.29
CA LEU A 514 6.25 -1.05 -6.90
C LEU A 514 5.21 0.06 -6.79
N SER A 515 4.10 -0.20 -6.12
CA SER A 515 3.22 0.87 -5.66
C SER A 515 3.50 1.15 -4.20
N VAL A 516 3.65 2.43 -3.89
CA VAL A 516 3.51 2.88 -2.50
C VAL A 516 2.06 2.64 -2.15
N ALA A 517 1.80 2.04 -0.99
CA ALA A 517 0.49 1.61 -0.55
C ALA A 517 -0.51 2.76 -0.26
N SER A 518 -0.64 3.74 -1.17
CA SER A 518 -1.65 4.80 -1.11
C SER A 518 -3.06 4.24 -1.01
N ASP A 519 -3.28 3.01 -1.47
CA ASP A 519 -4.61 2.41 -1.51
C ASP A 519 -4.88 1.51 -0.29
N HIS A 520 -3.85 1.17 0.51
CA HIS A 520 -3.97 0.30 1.69
C HIS A 520 -3.65 1.02 3.03
N TYR A 521 -2.73 1.99 3.02
CA TYR A 521 -2.40 2.84 4.19
C TYR A 521 -2.30 4.34 3.82
N PRO A 522 -3.30 4.94 3.11
CA PRO A 522 -3.27 6.35 2.72
C PRO A 522 -3.03 7.29 3.92
N TRP A 523 -3.43 6.83 5.09
CA TRP A 523 -3.40 7.58 6.33
C TRP A 523 -2.04 7.71 6.99
N VAL A 524 -1.03 6.89 6.65
CA VAL A 524 0.31 7.05 7.26
C VAL A 524 1.26 7.90 6.40
N ARG A 525 0.98 8.02 5.09
CA ARG A 525 1.98 8.51 4.14
C ARG A 525 2.18 10.03 4.13
N SER A 526 1.15 10.81 4.47
CA SER A 526 1.17 12.24 4.16
C SER A 526 2.34 12.96 4.84
N GLY A 527 3.21 13.58 4.02
CA GLY A 527 4.38 14.33 4.48
C GLY A 527 5.73 13.59 4.50
N ILE A 528 5.76 12.30 4.16
CA ILE A 528 7.03 11.58 3.97
C ILE A 528 7.48 11.80 2.53
N LYS A 529 8.39 12.75 2.28
CA LYS A 529 8.99 12.87 0.93
C LYS A 529 10.15 11.92 0.75
N TYR A 530 10.96 11.69 1.80
CA TYR A 530 12.17 10.87 1.72
C TYR A 530 12.10 9.65 2.64
N ALA A 531 12.34 8.47 2.08
CA ALA A 531 12.46 7.22 2.83
C ALA A 531 13.47 6.27 2.15
N MET A 532 14.12 5.44 2.95
CA MET A 532 15.01 4.38 2.49
C MET A 532 14.20 3.25 1.86
N LEU A 533 14.43 2.96 0.58
CA LEU A 533 13.91 1.76 -0.06
C LEU A 533 14.78 0.57 0.34
N SER A 534 14.22 -0.38 1.07
CA SER A 534 14.88 -1.63 1.38
C SER A 534 14.28 -2.82 0.64
N PHE A 535 15.14 -3.78 0.28
CA PHE A 535 14.74 -4.98 -0.45
C PHE A 535 15.66 -6.17 -0.13
N GLY A 536 15.10 -7.37 -0.17
CA GLY A 536 15.80 -8.61 0.13
C GLY A 536 14.99 -9.82 -0.29
N ALA A 537 15.63 -11.00 -0.31
CA ALA A 537 14.93 -12.26 -0.57
C ALA A 537 13.76 -12.40 0.41
N SER A 538 12.56 -12.70 -0.10
CA SER A 538 11.33 -12.73 0.69
C SER A 538 11.45 -13.72 1.86
N THR A 539 11.78 -13.22 3.06
CA THR A 539 11.43 -13.91 4.30
C THR A 539 10.02 -13.44 4.64
N LEU A 540 9.07 -14.36 4.50
CA LEU A 540 7.65 -14.20 4.79
C LEU A 540 7.42 -13.34 6.05
N HIS A 541 6.82 -12.16 5.90
CA HIS A 541 6.25 -11.40 7.01
C HIS A 541 4.74 -11.28 6.76
N GLU A 542 4.03 -12.36 7.07
CA GLU A 542 2.60 -12.55 6.79
C GLU A 542 1.69 -12.20 7.99
N GLU A 543 2.24 -11.78 9.14
CA GLU A 543 1.51 -11.86 10.42
C GLU A 543 0.85 -10.56 10.94
N ALA A 544 0.81 -9.48 10.16
CA ALA A 544 0.00 -8.30 10.52
C ALA A 544 -1.49 -8.43 10.13
N ARG A 545 -1.92 -9.54 9.51
CA ARG A 545 -3.30 -9.71 9.01
C ARG A 545 -4.26 -10.50 9.91
N THR A 546 -3.82 -11.01 11.06
CA THR A 546 -4.67 -11.87 11.92
C THR A 546 -5.19 -11.15 13.16
N GLY A 547 -5.86 -10.01 12.95
CA GLY A 547 -6.82 -9.45 13.90
C GLY A 547 -8.25 -9.71 13.42
N PRO A 548 -9.18 -10.23 14.24
CA PRO A 548 -10.52 -10.57 13.76
C PRO A 548 -11.27 -9.28 13.41
N ALA A 549 -11.64 -9.14 12.13
CA ALA A 549 -12.75 -8.28 11.73
C ALA A 549 -14.03 -8.84 12.38
N ARG A 550 -14.26 -8.50 13.66
CA ARG A 550 -15.55 -8.75 14.30
C ARG A 550 -16.56 -7.92 13.56
N GLY A 551 -17.37 -8.59 12.74
CA GLY A 551 -18.53 -8.01 12.10
C GLY A 551 -19.40 -7.30 13.14
N LEU A 552 -19.40 -5.97 13.09
CA LEU A 552 -20.34 -5.11 13.80
C LEU A 552 -21.73 -5.37 13.24
N LYS A 553 -22.42 -6.37 13.81
CA LYS A 553 -23.86 -6.53 13.63
C LYS A 553 -24.54 -5.40 14.43
N PHE A 554 -25.02 -4.38 13.73
CA PHE A 554 -25.96 -3.40 14.29
C PHE A 554 -27.24 -4.14 14.74
N LYS A 555 -27.37 -4.37 16.04
CA LYS A 555 -28.66 -4.64 16.70
C LYS A 555 -29.12 -3.30 17.27
N LEU A 556 -30.11 -2.67 16.63
CA LEU A 556 -30.85 -1.55 17.22
C LEU A 556 -31.54 -2.04 18.50
N PRO A 557 -31.31 -1.41 19.67
CA PRO A 557 -32.16 -1.61 20.82
C PRO A 557 -33.46 -0.83 20.64
N SER A 558 -34.56 -1.55 20.71
CA SER A 558 -35.90 -1.03 20.84
C SER A 558 -36.14 -0.44 22.24
N ALA A 559 -36.87 0.69 22.23
CA ALA A 559 -37.84 1.16 23.22
C ALA A 559 -37.45 2.23 24.28
N LEU A 560 -38.28 3.30 24.24
CA LEU A 560 -38.79 4.18 25.32
C LEU A 560 -37.85 5.32 25.81
N ASN A 561 -38.27 6.59 25.98
CA ASN A 561 -39.58 7.23 25.91
C ASN A 561 -39.45 8.78 25.81
N ARG A 562 -40.34 9.39 25.01
CA ARG A 562 -40.96 10.74 25.09
C ARG A 562 -40.25 11.89 25.84
N ARG A 563 -40.06 13.02 25.14
CA ARG A 563 -40.76 14.28 25.44
C ARG A 563 -40.84 15.21 24.21
N SER A 564 -41.97 15.89 24.14
CA SER A 564 -42.58 16.61 23.03
C SER A 564 -42.09 18.05 22.85
N GLY A 565 -42.01 18.51 21.61
CA GLY A 565 -41.98 19.93 21.24
C GLY A 565 -42.43 20.13 19.79
N LYS A 566 -43.71 20.49 19.62
CA LYS A 566 -44.40 20.72 18.33
C LYS A 566 -43.90 22.00 17.66
N VAL A 567 -43.74 21.98 16.32
CA VAL A 567 -44.20 23.05 15.42
C VAL A 567 -44.70 22.43 14.09
N LYS A 568 -45.90 22.87 13.67
CA LYS A 568 -46.69 22.51 12.45
C LYS A 568 -46.00 23.05 11.17
N ALA A 569 -46.22 22.58 9.95
CA ALA A 569 -47.48 22.49 9.19
C ALA A 569 -47.21 21.67 7.89
N ARG A 570 -48.03 20.68 7.52
CA ARG A 570 -49.28 20.70 6.73
C ARG A 570 -49.01 20.44 5.23
N ALA A 571 -49.47 19.27 4.78
CA ALA A 571 -49.58 18.85 3.38
C ALA A 571 -50.88 19.39 2.76
N THR A 572 -50.86 19.61 1.45
CA THR A 572 -52.03 19.58 0.54
C THR A 572 -51.57 19.21 -0.86
N GLU A 573 -52.24 18.21 -1.44
CA GLU A 573 -52.32 17.92 -2.87
C GLU A 573 -53.12 19.01 -3.59
N ASP A 574 -52.76 19.35 -4.84
CA ASP A 574 -53.62 19.28 -6.03
C ASP A 574 -53.12 20.15 -7.21
N ALA A 575 -53.23 19.54 -8.41
CA ALA A 575 -53.59 20.10 -9.73
C ALA A 575 -52.83 21.28 -10.40
N GLN A 576 -52.19 20.93 -11.54
CA GLN A 576 -52.48 21.40 -12.91
C GLN A 576 -52.04 22.82 -13.41
N GLN A 577 -51.31 22.81 -14.55
CA GLN A 577 -51.06 23.88 -15.57
C GLN A 577 -50.24 25.10 -15.13
N ASP A 578 -49.27 25.68 -15.86
CA ASP A 578 -49.05 25.87 -17.30
C ASP A 578 -47.56 26.16 -17.61
N GLY A 579 -47.18 25.98 -18.89
CA GLY A 579 -46.31 26.94 -19.61
C GLY A 579 -44.79 26.74 -19.56
N ASP A 580 -44.25 25.93 -20.48
CA ASP A 580 -43.60 26.47 -21.69
C ASP A 580 -42.84 25.38 -22.46
N THR A 581 -43.47 24.94 -23.55
CA THR A 581 -42.85 24.28 -24.69
C THR A 581 -42.09 25.30 -25.54
N PHE A 582 -40.83 25.02 -25.86
CA PHE A 582 -40.22 25.50 -27.11
C PHE A 582 -39.94 24.29 -28.01
N ASN A 583 -40.66 24.27 -29.12
CA ASN A 583 -40.68 23.31 -30.19
C ASN A 583 -39.85 23.88 -31.35
N MET A 584 -39.07 23.08 -32.08
CA MET A 584 -38.71 23.38 -33.47
C MET A 584 -38.24 22.12 -34.22
N SER A 585 -39.15 21.59 -35.04
CA SER A 585 -38.89 20.73 -36.20
C SER A 585 -38.85 21.55 -37.50
N MET A 586 -38.15 21.01 -38.52
CA MET A 586 -38.12 21.31 -39.97
C MET A 586 -36.71 21.72 -40.44
N PHE A 587 -36.09 21.10 -41.46
CA PHE A 587 -36.60 20.86 -42.82
C PHE A 587 -35.86 19.69 -43.50
N SER A 588 -36.57 18.97 -44.37
CA SER A 588 -36.01 18.17 -45.47
C SER A 588 -36.82 18.49 -46.73
N TYR A 589 -36.19 18.80 -47.88
CA TYR A 589 -36.72 18.52 -49.24
C TYR A 589 -35.77 18.90 -50.39
N TRP A 590 -35.44 17.93 -51.25
CA TRP A 590 -35.58 17.92 -52.74
C TRP A 590 -34.99 16.61 -53.29
N MET A 591 -35.59 15.81 -54.18
CA MET A 591 -36.96 15.62 -54.69
C MET A 591 -37.02 14.28 -55.46
N GLY A 592 -38.17 13.58 -55.37
CA GLY A 592 -38.85 12.96 -56.54
C GLY A 592 -38.60 11.49 -56.93
N HIS A 593 -39.31 10.55 -56.26
CA HIS A 593 -40.28 9.52 -56.76
C HIS A 593 -40.20 8.87 -58.18
N PRO A 594 -40.91 7.72 -58.44
CA PRO A 594 -41.70 6.83 -57.56
C PRO A 594 -41.54 5.29 -57.80
N ALA A 595 -42.19 4.54 -56.88
CA ALA A 595 -43.02 3.34 -57.08
C ALA A 595 -42.42 1.93 -57.22
N ASN A 596 -42.96 1.07 -56.32
CA ASN A 596 -43.32 -0.34 -56.46
C ASN A 596 -42.18 -1.38 -56.52
N GLU A 597 -42.28 -2.57 -55.98
CA GLU A 597 -43.12 -3.26 -54.99
C GLU A 597 -42.37 -4.59 -54.80
N ASP A 598 -42.42 -5.13 -53.60
CA ASP A 598 -42.50 -6.58 -53.33
C ASP A 598 -41.44 -7.59 -53.81
N THR A 599 -40.91 -8.25 -52.77
CA THR A 599 -40.86 -9.71 -52.59
C THR A 599 -39.62 -10.51 -53.02
N ALA A 600 -39.14 -11.24 -52.00
CA ALA A 600 -38.83 -12.67 -52.00
C ALA A 600 -37.42 -13.17 -52.37
N SER A 601 -36.91 -13.93 -51.38
CA SER A 601 -36.20 -15.21 -51.51
C SER A 601 -34.71 -15.12 -51.91
N ASN A 602 -33.81 -15.53 -51.00
CA ASN A 602 -33.20 -16.87 -50.96
C ASN A 602 -32.53 -17.22 -52.31
N SER A 603 -31.27 -17.61 -52.41
CA SER A 603 -30.40 -18.29 -51.46
C SER A 603 -29.07 -18.59 -52.16
N ASN A 604 -28.07 -18.98 -51.35
CA ASN A 604 -26.92 -19.82 -51.70
C ASN A 604 -25.87 -19.17 -52.61
N GLY A 605 -24.68 -18.89 -52.10
CA GLY A 605 -23.64 -19.93 -51.88
C GLY A 605 -22.62 -19.72 -53.02
N THR A 606 -21.31 -19.71 -52.83
CA THR A 606 -20.48 -20.56 -52.00
C THR A 606 -19.05 -20.01 -52.10
N ARG A 607 -18.35 -19.97 -50.96
CA ARG A 607 -16.97 -20.49 -50.76
C ARG A 607 -15.86 -20.21 -51.81
N ILE A 608 -14.78 -19.64 -51.26
CA ILE A 608 -13.38 -20.15 -51.23
C ILE A 608 -12.30 -19.42 -52.05
N SER A 609 -11.16 -19.30 -51.35
CA SER A 609 -9.75 -19.15 -51.77
C SER A 609 -9.27 -17.74 -52.11
N LYS A 610 -8.42 -17.17 -51.24
CA LYS A 610 -6.94 -17.32 -51.22
C LYS A 610 -6.31 -16.94 -52.57
N ALA A 611 -5.68 -15.76 -52.64
CA ALA A 611 -4.22 -15.63 -52.55
C ALA A 611 -3.72 -14.34 -53.21
N LYS A 612 -2.82 -13.67 -52.49
CA LYS A 612 -1.57 -13.01 -52.91
C LYS A 612 -1.56 -12.15 -54.19
N TRP A 613 -1.33 -10.85 -53.96
CA TRP A 613 -0.28 -9.94 -54.52
C TRP A 613 0.07 -10.08 -56.02
N PRO A 614 0.17 -8.95 -56.78
CA PRO A 614 1.37 -8.13 -56.65
C PRO A 614 1.26 -6.61 -56.91
N SER A 615 2.38 -6.01 -56.48
CA SER A 615 3.04 -4.72 -56.70
C SER A 615 2.85 -3.89 -57.98
N PHE A 616 2.97 -2.57 -57.75
CA PHE A 616 3.79 -1.55 -58.45
C PHE A 616 3.32 -0.88 -59.75
N THR A 617 3.27 0.46 -59.64
CA THR A 617 3.68 1.52 -60.59
C THR A 617 3.01 1.71 -61.96
N SER A 618 2.35 2.88 -62.06
CA SER A 618 2.41 3.89 -63.13
C SER A 618 2.69 3.47 -64.58
N LEU A 619 1.77 3.79 -65.49
CA LEU A 619 1.90 4.89 -66.46
C LEU A 619 0.77 4.90 -67.51
N ARG A 620 0.32 6.13 -67.82
CA ARG A 620 -0.10 6.66 -69.13
C ARG A 620 -0.98 5.83 -70.09
N ARG A 621 -2.08 6.50 -70.47
CA ARG A 621 -2.73 6.54 -71.81
C ARG A 621 -1.97 5.87 -72.96
N LYS A 622 -2.70 5.01 -73.69
CA LYS A 622 -2.89 5.09 -75.15
C LYS A 622 -4.29 4.57 -75.46
N GLY A 623 -5.04 5.35 -76.24
CA GLY A 623 -6.20 4.84 -76.98
C GLY A 623 -5.86 4.81 -78.46
N GLN A 624 -6.52 3.95 -79.24
CA GLN A 624 -6.90 4.25 -80.62
C GLN A 624 -7.84 3.21 -81.25
N ALA A 625 -8.75 3.76 -82.07
CA ALA A 625 -9.44 3.20 -83.24
C ALA A 625 -10.56 2.16 -82.98
N SER A 626 -11.73 2.19 -83.65
CA SER A 626 -12.30 3.08 -84.69
C SER A 626 -13.78 2.72 -84.92
N ALA A 627 -14.49 3.63 -85.61
CA ALA A 627 -15.64 3.42 -86.51
C ALA A 627 -17.07 3.74 -85.99
N ASP A 628 -17.64 4.75 -86.66
CA ASP A 628 -19.05 5.18 -86.83
C ASP A 628 -19.86 4.15 -87.68
N PRO A 629 -21.18 4.28 -88.01
CA PRO A 629 -22.03 5.51 -88.04
C PRO A 629 -23.51 5.36 -87.56
N ASP A 630 -24.24 6.49 -87.44
CA ASP A 630 -25.50 6.84 -88.18
C ASP A 630 -26.54 7.73 -87.43
N GLU A 631 -26.93 8.81 -88.15
CA GLU A 631 -28.21 9.53 -88.34
C GLU A 631 -29.16 9.91 -87.17
N THR A 632 -29.33 11.22 -86.88
CA THR A 632 -30.36 12.23 -87.30
C THR A 632 -31.77 12.15 -86.68
N LEU A 633 -32.24 13.26 -86.10
CA LEU A 633 -33.56 13.90 -86.35
C LEU A 633 -33.75 15.22 -85.55
N THR A 634 -34.55 16.11 -86.13
CA THR A 634 -34.60 17.59 -86.04
C THR A 634 -35.75 18.18 -85.18
N ILE A 635 -35.72 19.52 -85.02
CA ILE A 635 -36.83 20.54 -84.93
C ILE A 635 -36.47 21.57 -83.82
N ALA A 636 -35.96 22.78 -84.11
CA ALA A 636 -36.62 24.06 -84.52
C ALA A 636 -37.52 24.67 -83.39
N SER A 637 -37.63 25.98 -83.09
CA SER A 637 -37.32 27.22 -83.82
C SER A 637 -37.47 28.48 -82.94
N ASN A 638 -36.61 29.48 -83.20
CA ASN A 638 -36.85 30.92 -83.45
C ASN A 638 -37.43 31.94 -82.45
N GLY A 639 -36.76 33.11 -82.44
CA GLY A 639 -37.36 34.46 -82.56
C GLY A 639 -36.92 35.47 -81.48
N ASN A 640 -35.93 36.35 -81.72
CA ASN A 640 -36.06 37.74 -82.25
C ASN A 640 -36.58 38.75 -81.19
N VAL A 641 -36.13 40.01 -81.00
CA VAL A 641 -35.32 40.96 -81.78
C VAL A 641 -34.98 42.19 -80.89
N GLU A 642 -33.79 42.76 -81.12
CA GLU A 642 -33.30 44.17 -81.08
C GLU A 642 -33.65 45.20 -79.98
N GLY A 643 -32.65 46.07 -79.70
CA GLY A 643 -32.82 47.39 -79.08
C GLY A 643 -31.52 48.04 -78.55
N GLU A 644 -30.88 48.85 -79.40
CA GLU A 644 -29.98 50.03 -79.19
C GLU A 644 -29.91 50.68 -77.78
N ALA A 645 -28.90 51.44 -77.32
CA ALA A 645 -27.63 51.95 -77.84
C ALA A 645 -26.82 52.62 -76.69
N ALA A 646 -25.54 52.89 -76.98
CA ALA A 646 -24.73 54.07 -76.60
C ALA A 646 -24.01 54.19 -75.23
N HIS A 647 -22.68 54.21 -75.37
CA HIS A 647 -21.67 55.11 -74.77
C HIS A 647 -21.35 55.11 -73.26
N GLY A 648 -20.10 54.72 -72.97
CA GLY A 648 -19.35 55.13 -71.77
C GLY A 648 -17.96 54.48 -71.72
N THR A 649 -16.91 55.24 -72.01
CA THR A 649 -15.49 54.85 -71.92
C THR A 649 -15.04 54.53 -70.48
N PRO A 650 -13.93 53.80 -70.29
CA PRO A 650 -13.75 52.88 -69.16
C PRO A 650 -13.01 53.49 -67.95
N PRO A 651 -13.05 52.81 -66.79
CA PRO A 651 -11.78 52.60 -66.10
C PRO A 651 -11.57 51.16 -65.58
N ARG A 652 -10.42 50.62 -65.98
CA ARG A 652 -9.41 49.88 -65.17
C ARG A 652 -9.88 48.83 -64.14
N SER A 653 -9.68 47.58 -64.56
CA SER A 653 -9.15 46.42 -63.82
C SER A 653 -9.11 46.47 -62.28
N ARG A 654 -9.88 45.59 -61.65
CA ARG A 654 -9.53 45.00 -60.35
C ARG A 654 -9.71 43.47 -60.36
N CYS A 655 -8.58 42.78 -60.29
CA CYS A 655 -8.31 41.45 -59.75
C CYS A 655 -9.36 40.33 -59.89
N ARG A 656 -9.20 39.48 -60.91
CA ARG A 656 -9.68 38.08 -60.90
C ARG A 656 -8.83 37.13 -60.02
N CYS A 657 -7.84 37.65 -59.29
CA CYS A 657 -7.03 36.85 -58.34
C CYS A 657 -7.63 36.80 -56.93
N CYS A 658 -8.50 37.75 -56.52
CA CYS A 658 -9.04 37.78 -55.15
C CYS A 658 -9.97 36.60 -54.81
N ASN A 659 -10.77 36.10 -55.76
CA ASN A 659 -11.71 35.00 -55.49
C ASN A 659 -11.01 33.64 -55.30
N CYS A 660 -9.84 33.43 -55.91
CA CYS A 660 -9.05 32.21 -55.68
C CYS A 660 -8.41 32.23 -54.28
N TYR A 661 -7.93 33.38 -53.82
CA TYR A 661 -7.39 33.51 -52.46
C TYR A 661 -8.48 33.35 -51.39
N ILE A 662 -9.69 33.86 -51.61
CA ILE A 662 -10.81 33.66 -50.68
C ILE A 662 -11.20 32.19 -50.59
N LEU A 663 -11.27 31.46 -51.71
CA LEU A 663 -11.57 30.02 -51.69
C LEU A 663 -10.47 29.22 -50.95
N ILE A 664 -9.21 29.56 -51.19
CA ILE A 664 -8.06 28.94 -50.50
C ILE A 664 -8.11 29.25 -49.00
N ILE A 665 -8.41 30.49 -48.61
CA ILE A 665 -8.57 30.90 -47.21
C ILE A 665 -9.74 30.16 -46.56
N VAL A 666 -10.89 30.01 -47.22
CA VAL A 666 -12.04 29.26 -46.70
C VAL A 666 -11.70 27.78 -46.55
N ILE A 667 -10.98 27.17 -47.50
CA ILE A 667 -10.52 25.78 -47.39
C ILE A 667 -9.52 25.65 -46.23
N ILE A 668 -8.59 26.60 -46.07
CA ILE A 668 -7.63 26.61 -44.96
C ILE A 668 -8.37 26.74 -43.63
N LEU A 669 -9.30 27.68 -43.50
CA LEU A 669 -10.10 27.88 -42.29
C LEU A 669 -10.98 26.67 -41.99
N PHE A 670 -11.61 26.06 -43.01
CA PHE A 670 -12.35 24.83 -42.85
C PHE A 670 -11.45 23.70 -42.35
N ASN A 671 -10.27 23.49 -42.93
CA ASN A 671 -9.35 22.46 -42.47
C ASN A 671 -8.79 22.76 -41.06
N LEU A 672 -8.56 24.03 -40.72
CA LEU A 672 -8.13 24.48 -39.39
C LEU A 672 -9.19 24.27 -38.31
N VAL A 673 -10.47 24.20 -38.67
CA VAL A 673 -11.58 23.94 -37.73
C VAL A 673 -11.98 22.47 -37.75
N PHE A 674 -12.20 21.92 -38.94
CA PHE A 674 -12.66 20.56 -39.18
C PHE A 674 -11.67 19.52 -38.67
N TRP A 675 -10.38 19.60 -39.03
CA TRP A 675 -9.43 18.57 -38.60
C TRP A 675 -9.26 18.53 -37.08
N PRO A 676 -9.09 19.65 -36.36
CA PRO A 676 -9.06 19.61 -34.90
C PRO A 676 -10.34 19.03 -34.28
N ILE A 677 -11.53 19.41 -34.75
CA ILE A 677 -12.79 18.83 -34.24
C ILE A 677 -12.89 17.34 -34.53
N MET A 678 -12.55 16.91 -35.76
CA MET A 678 -12.55 15.50 -36.14
C MET A 678 -11.57 14.69 -35.28
N ILE A 679 -10.36 15.20 -35.08
CA ILE A 679 -9.27 14.49 -34.39
C ILE A 679 -9.47 14.47 -32.87
N PHE A 680 -9.88 15.59 -32.27
CA PHE A 680 -9.94 15.75 -30.82
C PHE A 680 -11.33 15.54 -30.22
N ALA A 681 -12.41 15.56 -31.00
CA ALA A 681 -13.77 15.36 -30.49
C ALA A 681 -14.47 14.13 -31.12
N ILE A 682 -14.52 14.04 -32.45
CA ILE A 682 -15.33 13.01 -33.12
C ILE A 682 -14.66 11.62 -33.06
N ILE A 683 -13.39 11.49 -33.46
CA ILE A 683 -12.66 10.22 -33.42
C ILE A 683 -12.60 9.61 -32.01
N PRO A 684 -12.28 10.37 -30.93
CA PRO A 684 -12.28 9.83 -29.57
C PRO A 684 -13.68 9.36 -29.13
N THR A 685 -14.72 10.12 -29.46
CA THR A 685 -16.11 9.75 -29.13
C THR A 685 -16.50 8.44 -29.81
N ILE A 686 -16.20 8.30 -31.10
CA ILE A 686 -16.45 7.06 -31.86
C ILE A 686 -15.67 5.89 -31.25
N ALA A 687 -14.40 6.10 -30.90
CA ALA A 687 -13.57 5.05 -30.29
C ALA A 687 -14.10 4.61 -28.92
N GLN A 688 -14.60 5.54 -28.10
CA GLN A 688 -15.28 5.21 -26.83
C GLN A 688 -16.58 4.44 -27.08
N THR A 689 -17.45 4.90 -27.99
CA THR A 689 -18.68 4.18 -28.34
C THR A 689 -18.39 2.76 -28.83
N MET A 690 -17.33 2.56 -29.62
CA MET A 690 -16.94 1.22 -30.11
C MET A 690 -16.53 0.29 -28.96
N MET A 691 -15.78 0.79 -27.98
CA MET A 691 -15.43 0.03 -26.79
C MET A 691 -16.68 -0.29 -25.95
N ASP A 692 -17.58 0.68 -25.81
CA ASP A 692 -18.82 0.56 -25.05
C ASP A 692 -19.83 -0.41 -25.69
N VAL A 693 -19.79 -0.62 -27.01
CA VAL A 693 -20.64 -1.61 -27.71
C VAL A 693 -20.01 -3.00 -27.77
N SER A 694 -18.68 -3.12 -27.68
CA SER A 694 -17.99 -4.41 -27.76
C SER A 694 -18.42 -5.39 -26.66
N SER A 695 -18.45 -6.69 -27.00
CA SER A 695 -18.76 -7.79 -26.09
C SER A 695 -17.49 -8.56 -25.75
N ILE A 696 -17.30 -8.87 -24.46
CA ILE A 696 -16.16 -9.68 -23.97
C ILE A 696 -16.73 -10.94 -23.32
N GLN A 697 -16.26 -12.10 -23.78
CA GLN A 697 -16.64 -13.39 -23.21
C GLN A 697 -15.39 -14.15 -22.76
N VAL A 698 -15.48 -14.80 -21.59
CA VAL A 698 -14.45 -15.73 -21.12
C VAL A 698 -14.81 -17.13 -21.64
N THR A 699 -13.95 -17.73 -22.46
CA THR A 699 -14.20 -19.04 -23.07
C THR A 699 -13.49 -20.18 -22.35
N SER A 700 -12.36 -19.88 -21.69
CA SER A 700 -11.69 -20.83 -20.80
C SER A 700 -11.11 -20.10 -19.58
N LEU A 701 -11.13 -20.76 -18.43
CA LEU A 701 -10.58 -20.23 -17.19
C LEU A 701 -9.94 -21.37 -16.38
N SER A 702 -8.63 -21.31 -16.19
CA SER A 702 -7.86 -22.29 -15.44
C SER A 702 -7.07 -21.62 -14.32
N ILE A 703 -7.19 -22.16 -13.12
CA ILE A 703 -6.52 -21.71 -11.90
C ILE A 703 -5.67 -22.88 -11.38
N GLN A 704 -4.36 -22.70 -11.33
CA GLN A 704 -3.39 -23.72 -10.90
C GLN A 704 -2.43 -23.16 -9.86
N ASP A 705 -1.74 -24.03 -9.12
CA ASP A 705 -0.71 -23.68 -8.13
C ASP A 705 -1.17 -22.58 -7.15
N ALA A 706 -2.42 -22.69 -6.68
CA ALA A 706 -3.01 -21.71 -5.80
C ALA A 706 -2.33 -21.69 -4.43
N THR A 707 -1.80 -20.53 -4.05
CA THR A 707 -1.25 -20.21 -2.74
C THR A 707 -2.22 -19.30 -1.96
N ALA A 708 -1.85 -18.88 -0.75
CA ALA A 708 -2.62 -17.91 0.03
C ALA A 708 -2.80 -16.55 -0.68
N THR A 709 -1.87 -16.15 -1.57
CA THR A 709 -1.85 -14.81 -2.16
C THR A 709 -1.69 -14.78 -3.68
N SER A 710 -1.56 -15.93 -4.34
CA SER A 710 -1.37 -15.98 -5.79
C SER A 710 -1.86 -17.28 -6.40
N PHE A 711 -2.02 -17.29 -7.72
CA PHE A 711 -2.26 -18.51 -8.49
C PHE A 711 -1.79 -18.32 -9.93
N LEU A 712 -1.50 -19.42 -10.62
CA LEU A 712 -1.29 -19.42 -12.06
C LEU A 712 -2.65 -19.34 -12.77
N LEU A 713 -2.91 -18.22 -13.44
CA LEU A 713 -4.08 -17.99 -14.26
C LEU A 713 -3.75 -18.34 -15.72
N THR A 714 -4.56 -19.21 -16.31
CA THR A 714 -4.62 -19.39 -17.78
C THR A 714 -6.05 -19.15 -18.24
N SER A 715 -6.27 -18.12 -19.06
CA SER A 715 -7.61 -17.79 -19.57
C SER A 715 -7.60 -17.37 -21.03
N THR A 716 -8.74 -17.61 -21.69
CA THR A 716 -9.00 -17.17 -23.05
C THR A 716 -10.21 -16.26 -23.07
N PHE A 717 -10.04 -15.06 -23.63
CA PHE A 717 -11.10 -14.08 -23.84
C PHE A 717 -11.41 -13.98 -25.33
N THR A 718 -12.69 -13.89 -25.68
CA THR A 718 -13.15 -13.59 -27.04
C THR A 718 -13.86 -12.24 -27.04
N ILE A 719 -13.39 -11.34 -27.89
CA ILE A 719 -13.96 -10.00 -28.08
C ILE A 719 -14.72 -10.00 -29.40
N SER A 720 -16.01 -9.64 -29.36
CA SER A 720 -16.92 -9.57 -30.51
C SER A 720 -17.54 -8.19 -30.67
N ASP A 721 -18.26 -8.00 -31.78
CA ASP A 721 -19.09 -6.82 -32.06
C ASP A 721 -18.30 -5.52 -32.18
N VAL A 722 -17.06 -5.64 -32.68
CA VAL A 722 -16.23 -4.47 -32.97
C VAL A 722 -16.38 -4.00 -34.41
N ALA A 723 -16.40 -2.67 -34.60
CA ALA A 723 -16.62 -1.99 -35.87
C ALA A 723 -15.60 -2.37 -36.97
N PRO A 724 -15.93 -2.22 -38.27
CA PRO A 724 -15.12 -2.73 -39.39
C PRO A 724 -13.82 -1.97 -39.66
N ILE A 725 -13.40 -1.06 -38.79
CA ILE A 725 -12.19 -0.26 -38.98
C ILE A 725 -11.00 -1.03 -38.40
N PRO A 726 -9.96 -1.34 -39.19
CA PRO A 726 -8.75 -1.97 -38.68
C PRO A 726 -8.09 -1.10 -37.61
N ALA A 727 -8.11 -1.59 -36.38
CA ALA A 727 -7.53 -0.91 -35.23
C ALA A 727 -6.49 -1.82 -34.55
N THR A 728 -5.42 -1.19 -34.06
CA THR A 728 -4.44 -1.83 -33.21
C THR A 728 -4.64 -1.33 -31.79
N VAL A 729 -4.88 -2.24 -30.85
CA VAL A 729 -5.18 -1.91 -29.46
C VAL A 729 -4.02 -2.33 -28.58
N THR A 730 -3.57 -1.38 -27.75
CA THR A 730 -2.63 -1.61 -26.66
C THR A 730 -3.39 -1.38 -25.36
N LEU A 731 -3.51 -2.42 -24.54
CA LEU A 731 -4.17 -2.34 -23.24
C LEU A 731 -3.13 -2.08 -22.15
N SER A 732 -3.53 -1.31 -21.14
CA SER A 732 -2.79 -1.25 -19.87
C SER A 732 -3.10 -2.50 -19.04
N ALA A 733 -2.52 -2.62 -17.85
CA ALA A 733 -2.91 -3.66 -16.91
C ALA A 733 -4.44 -3.66 -16.72
N ILE A 734 -5.04 -4.84 -16.71
CA ILE A 734 -6.48 -5.04 -16.59
C ILE A 734 -6.78 -5.32 -15.12
N ALA A 735 -7.50 -4.40 -14.48
CA ALA A 735 -8.03 -4.61 -13.15
C ALA A 735 -9.28 -5.49 -13.24
N MET A 736 -9.21 -6.69 -12.66
CA MET A 736 -10.38 -7.54 -12.46
C MET A 736 -11.06 -7.10 -11.17
N THR A 737 -12.35 -6.80 -11.20
CA THR A 737 -13.10 -6.32 -10.04
C THR A 737 -14.31 -7.19 -9.74
N TYR A 738 -14.78 -7.11 -8.50
CA TYR A 738 -16.00 -7.77 -8.04
C TYR A 738 -16.69 -6.89 -7.01
N LYS A 739 -17.97 -6.55 -7.24
CA LYS A 739 -18.73 -5.57 -6.43
C LYS A 739 -17.91 -4.29 -6.18
N ASP A 740 -17.33 -3.75 -7.26
CA ASP A 740 -16.46 -2.57 -7.29
C ASP A 740 -15.15 -2.67 -6.48
N GLN A 741 -14.80 -3.86 -5.99
CA GLN A 741 -13.51 -4.12 -5.33
C GLN A 741 -12.54 -4.81 -6.29
N GLU A 742 -11.31 -4.32 -6.35
CA GLU A 742 -10.28 -4.89 -7.20
C GLU A 742 -9.77 -6.23 -6.64
N LEU A 743 -9.82 -7.29 -7.45
CA LEU A 743 -9.42 -8.64 -7.09
C LEU A 743 -7.93 -8.87 -7.33
N PHE A 744 -7.52 -8.74 -8.59
CA PHE A 744 -6.16 -8.93 -9.10
C PHE A 744 -6.00 -8.22 -10.44
N THR A 745 -4.76 -7.98 -10.85
CA THR A 745 -4.46 -7.43 -12.18
C THR A 745 -3.99 -8.52 -13.14
N ILE A 746 -4.42 -8.38 -14.40
CA ILE A 746 -3.97 -9.21 -15.52
C ILE A 746 -3.14 -8.33 -16.47
N ASP A 747 -2.01 -8.84 -16.95
CA ASP A 747 -1.21 -8.18 -17.98
C ASP A 747 -1.64 -8.72 -19.36
N PRO A 748 -2.35 -7.93 -20.17
CA PRO A 748 -2.68 -8.34 -21.53
C PRO A 748 -1.42 -8.37 -22.42
N PRO A 749 -1.44 -9.12 -23.53
CA PRO A 749 -0.36 -9.05 -24.52
C PRO A 749 -0.18 -7.62 -25.07
N ASP A 750 1.08 -7.22 -25.29
CA ASP A 750 1.49 -5.82 -25.49
C ASP A 750 0.72 -5.08 -26.59
N THR A 751 0.36 -5.74 -27.69
CA THR A 751 -0.41 -5.13 -28.77
C THR A 751 -1.09 -6.21 -29.61
N PHE A 752 -2.39 -6.06 -29.89
CA PHE A 752 -3.12 -6.96 -30.77
C PHE A 752 -3.97 -6.20 -31.79
N LYS A 753 -4.19 -6.85 -32.94
CA LYS A 753 -5.11 -6.35 -33.96
C LYS A 753 -6.52 -6.71 -33.56
N LEU A 754 -7.42 -5.73 -33.67
CA LEU A 754 -8.83 -5.92 -33.41
C LEU A 754 -9.50 -6.45 -34.69
N GLU A 755 -9.68 -7.76 -34.74
CA GLU A 755 -10.49 -8.47 -35.75
C GLU A 755 -11.82 -8.90 -35.10
N ASN A 756 -12.90 -9.02 -35.86
CA ASN A 756 -14.19 -9.46 -35.29
C ASN A 756 -14.46 -10.92 -35.70
N PRO A 757 -14.34 -11.92 -34.80
CA PRO A 757 -13.95 -11.84 -33.39
C PRO A 757 -12.42 -11.92 -33.15
N THR A 758 -11.94 -11.34 -32.04
CA THR A 758 -10.54 -11.43 -31.59
C THR A 758 -10.43 -12.35 -30.40
N THR A 759 -9.41 -13.21 -30.38
CA THR A 759 -9.11 -14.05 -29.21
C THR A 759 -7.85 -13.56 -28.51
N VAL A 760 -7.93 -13.37 -27.19
CA VAL A 760 -6.83 -12.96 -26.33
C VAL A 760 -6.55 -14.08 -25.32
N ASN A 761 -5.32 -14.59 -25.33
CA ASN A 761 -4.88 -15.61 -24.38
C ASN A 761 -4.00 -14.97 -23.31
N VAL A 762 -4.26 -15.32 -22.06
CA VAL A 762 -3.51 -14.87 -20.89
C VAL A 762 -2.98 -16.10 -20.18
N LYS A 763 -1.68 -16.11 -19.90
CA LYS A 763 -1.05 -17.10 -19.01
C LYS A 763 -0.01 -16.40 -18.14
N GLN A 764 -0.32 -16.26 -16.86
CA GLN A 764 0.56 -15.58 -15.90
C GLN A 764 0.24 -15.98 -14.46
N THR A 765 1.22 -15.88 -13.58
CA THR A 765 0.94 -15.88 -12.15
C THR A 765 0.33 -14.54 -11.76
N VAL A 766 -0.86 -14.56 -11.18
CA VAL A 766 -1.55 -13.36 -10.66
C VAL A 766 -1.42 -13.32 -9.14
N SER A 767 -1.17 -12.12 -8.62
CA SER A 767 -1.21 -11.85 -7.18
C SER A 767 -2.60 -11.36 -6.81
N ILE A 768 -3.21 -11.98 -5.81
CA ILE A 768 -4.49 -11.57 -5.25
C ILE A 768 -4.27 -10.31 -4.43
N MET A 769 -4.83 -9.19 -4.88
CA MET A 769 -4.68 -7.89 -4.23
C MET A 769 -5.66 -7.75 -3.06
N ASN A 770 -6.90 -8.20 -3.26
CA ASN A 770 -7.91 -8.25 -2.21
C ASN A 770 -8.36 -9.70 -1.97
N VAL A 771 -7.74 -10.32 -0.96
CA VAL A 771 -8.00 -11.73 -0.61
C VAL A 771 -9.43 -11.92 -0.10
N ASP A 772 -10.00 -10.94 0.60
CA ASP A 772 -11.37 -11.03 1.11
C ASP A 772 -12.40 -10.91 -0.02
N ALA A 773 -12.22 -9.96 -0.94
CA ALA A 773 -13.06 -9.83 -2.13
C ALA A 773 -12.92 -11.05 -3.04
N TRP A 774 -11.71 -11.60 -3.19
CA TRP A 774 -11.49 -12.83 -3.93
C TRP A 774 -12.14 -14.04 -3.25
N THR A 775 -12.05 -14.13 -1.92
CA THR A 775 -12.72 -15.16 -1.12
C THR A 775 -14.24 -15.04 -1.27
N ALA A 776 -14.80 -13.84 -1.16
CA ALA A 776 -16.23 -13.59 -1.33
C ALA A 776 -16.69 -13.86 -2.77
N CYS A 777 -15.93 -13.44 -3.77
CA CYS A 777 -16.19 -13.76 -5.17
C CYS A 777 -16.17 -15.27 -5.41
N SER A 778 -15.16 -15.96 -4.86
CA SER A 778 -15.03 -17.41 -4.97
C SER A 778 -16.17 -18.12 -4.26
N HIS A 779 -16.60 -17.64 -3.09
CA HIS A 779 -17.73 -18.16 -2.35
C HIS A 779 -19.04 -17.99 -3.12
N ASP A 780 -19.30 -16.78 -3.66
CA ASP A 780 -20.49 -16.50 -4.47
C ASP A 780 -20.48 -17.30 -5.78
N LEU A 781 -19.32 -17.51 -6.41
CA LEU A 781 -19.15 -18.43 -7.55
C LEU A 781 -19.50 -19.87 -7.19
N MET A 782 -19.11 -20.33 -6.00
CA MET A 782 -19.42 -21.68 -5.54
C MET A 782 -20.91 -21.85 -5.22
N LEU A 783 -21.55 -20.84 -4.63
CA LEU A 783 -22.96 -20.92 -4.20
C LEU A 783 -23.98 -20.62 -5.30
N SER A 784 -23.68 -19.69 -6.22
CA SER A 784 -24.65 -19.16 -7.17
C SER A 784 -25.09 -20.19 -8.20
N ASN A 785 -26.41 -20.36 -8.37
CA ASN A 785 -27.02 -21.11 -9.48
C ASN A 785 -27.03 -20.30 -10.80
N GLY A 786 -26.76 -19.01 -10.73
CA GLY A 786 -26.76 -18.09 -11.87
C GLY A 786 -25.36 -17.69 -12.31
N LYS A 787 -25.29 -16.60 -13.08
CA LYS A 787 -24.02 -15.99 -13.47
C LYS A 787 -23.53 -15.03 -12.39
N VAL A 788 -22.21 -15.01 -12.17
CA VAL A 788 -21.51 -14.05 -11.32
C VAL A 788 -20.75 -13.09 -12.23
N GLU A 789 -20.98 -11.80 -12.05
CA GLU A 789 -20.34 -10.75 -12.84
C GLU A 789 -18.99 -10.34 -12.23
N LEU A 790 -17.96 -10.32 -13.07
CA LEU A 790 -16.65 -9.74 -12.75
C LEU A 790 -16.45 -8.49 -13.60
N GLY A 791 -16.07 -7.37 -12.99
CA GLY A 791 -15.69 -6.18 -13.72
C GLY A 791 -14.29 -6.30 -14.34
N ILE A 792 -14.10 -5.61 -15.45
CA ILE A 792 -12.88 -5.49 -16.23
C ILE A 792 -12.68 -3.99 -16.46
N VAL A 793 -11.69 -3.42 -15.77
CA VAL A 793 -11.37 -2.01 -15.88
C VAL A 793 -9.95 -1.83 -16.39
N THR A 794 -9.77 -1.12 -17.50
CA THR A 794 -8.44 -0.74 -17.98
C THR A 794 -8.46 0.52 -18.84
N LEU A 795 -7.27 1.06 -19.10
CA LEU A 795 -7.06 2.13 -20.07
C LEU A 795 -6.48 1.54 -21.35
N SER A 796 -7.05 1.91 -22.49
CA SER A 796 -6.63 1.44 -23.80
C SER A 796 -6.08 2.58 -24.66
N ARG A 797 -5.08 2.26 -25.48
CA ARG A 797 -4.57 3.13 -26.54
C ARG A 797 -4.90 2.49 -27.87
N ILE A 798 -5.61 3.23 -28.71
CA ILE A 798 -6.10 2.76 -30.00
C ILE A 798 -5.34 3.49 -31.10
N THR A 799 -4.76 2.71 -32.02
CA THR A 799 -4.16 3.24 -33.25
C THR A 799 -4.99 2.81 -34.45
N ILE A 800 -5.49 3.80 -35.20
CA ILE A 800 -6.32 3.60 -36.39
C ILE A 800 -5.45 3.87 -37.64
N PHE A 801 -5.61 3.05 -38.69
CA PHE A 801 -4.85 3.14 -39.94
C PHE A 801 -3.31 3.04 -39.78
N GLY A 802 -2.82 2.60 -38.62
CA GLY A 802 -1.38 2.38 -38.36
C GLY A 802 -0.58 3.62 -37.95
N PHE A 803 -1.15 4.82 -37.95
CA PHE A 803 -0.43 6.05 -37.57
C PHE A 803 -1.25 7.06 -36.76
N TRP A 804 -2.59 7.01 -36.81
CA TRP A 804 -3.43 7.90 -36.02
C TRP A 804 -3.65 7.35 -34.62
N ARG A 805 -3.13 8.06 -33.61
CA ARG A 805 -3.28 7.70 -32.20
C ARG A 805 -4.48 8.43 -31.62
N VAL A 806 -5.46 7.66 -31.13
CA VAL A 806 -6.61 8.20 -30.40
C VAL A 806 -6.19 8.48 -28.95
N PRO A 807 -6.69 9.56 -28.31
CA PRO A 807 -6.61 9.75 -26.86
C PRO A 807 -7.04 8.49 -26.10
N THR A 808 -6.50 8.32 -24.89
CA THR A 808 -6.75 7.12 -24.07
C THR A 808 -8.26 6.88 -23.86
N VAL A 809 -8.72 5.67 -24.17
CA VAL A 809 -10.13 5.25 -24.04
C VAL A 809 -10.25 4.32 -22.84
N LYS A 810 -11.25 4.52 -21.98
CA LYS A 810 -11.50 3.66 -20.82
C LYS A 810 -12.29 2.43 -21.25
N LEU A 811 -11.80 1.24 -20.92
CA LEU A 811 -12.57 0.00 -20.97
C LEU A 811 -13.12 -0.23 -19.56
N ASP A 812 -14.45 -0.25 -19.44
CA ASP A 812 -15.17 -0.53 -18.20
C ASP A 812 -16.33 -1.47 -18.54
N LYS A 813 -16.13 -2.76 -18.31
CA LYS A 813 -17.03 -3.83 -18.74
C LYS A 813 -17.19 -4.86 -17.65
N SER A 814 -18.22 -5.69 -17.75
CA SER A 814 -18.32 -6.91 -16.94
C SER A 814 -18.26 -8.17 -17.81
N VAL A 815 -17.77 -9.25 -17.22
CA VAL A 815 -17.83 -10.60 -17.77
C VAL A 815 -18.59 -11.51 -16.83
N SER A 816 -19.51 -12.28 -17.40
CA SER A 816 -20.37 -13.18 -16.65
C SER A 816 -19.77 -14.59 -16.59
N ILE A 817 -19.57 -15.15 -15.41
CA ILE A 817 -19.13 -16.54 -15.21
C ILE A 817 -20.26 -17.34 -14.59
N GLN A 818 -20.57 -18.51 -15.16
CA GLN A 818 -21.58 -19.42 -14.60
C GLN A 818 -21.11 -19.95 -13.24
N GLY A 819 -21.91 -19.74 -12.19
CA GLY A 819 -21.66 -20.28 -10.86
C GLY A 819 -21.92 -21.79 -10.77
N LEU A 820 -21.42 -22.40 -9.70
CA LEU A 820 -21.40 -23.86 -9.47
C LEU A 820 -22.62 -24.37 -8.70
N GLY A 821 -23.52 -23.49 -8.29
CA GLY A 821 -24.83 -23.83 -7.74
C GLY A 821 -24.79 -24.61 -6.43
N SER A 822 -23.92 -24.24 -5.50
CA SER A 822 -23.66 -24.95 -4.25
C SER A 822 -23.23 -26.41 -4.45
N LEU A 823 -22.62 -26.70 -5.60
CA LEU A 823 -22.31 -28.06 -6.07
C LEU A 823 -23.56 -28.95 -6.11
N SER A 824 -24.73 -28.39 -6.44
CA SER A 824 -25.98 -29.14 -6.54
C SER A 824 -25.97 -30.14 -7.71
N GLY A 825 -26.79 -31.20 -7.61
CA GLY A 825 -26.88 -32.22 -8.66
C GLY A 825 -25.87 -33.36 -8.54
N LEU A 826 -25.21 -33.52 -7.39
CA LEU A 826 -24.37 -34.68 -7.09
C LEU A 826 -25.19 -35.97 -7.17
N LYS A 827 -24.70 -36.92 -7.96
CA LYS A 827 -25.25 -38.27 -8.05
C LYS A 827 -24.29 -39.25 -7.42
N LEU A 828 -24.82 -40.13 -6.58
CA LEU A 828 -24.05 -41.26 -6.10
C LEU A 828 -23.93 -42.28 -7.24
N ALA A 829 -22.71 -42.51 -7.72
CA ALA A 829 -22.42 -43.49 -8.76
C ALA A 829 -22.12 -44.87 -8.16
N ASP A 830 -21.48 -44.91 -6.99
CA ASP A 830 -21.19 -46.15 -6.26
C ASP A 830 -21.07 -45.89 -4.76
N PHE A 831 -21.43 -46.88 -3.95
CA PHE A 831 -21.34 -46.86 -2.50
C PHE A 831 -20.88 -48.23 -1.98
N GLY A 832 -19.73 -48.25 -1.33
CA GLY A 832 -19.12 -49.46 -0.78
C GLY A 832 -18.94 -49.38 0.74
N LEU A 833 -19.13 -50.53 1.41
CA LEU A 833 -18.75 -50.73 2.81
C LEU A 833 -17.43 -51.50 2.83
N ARG A 834 -16.37 -50.95 3.45
CA ARG A 834 -15.02 -51.52 3.34
C ARG A 834 -14.58 -52.20 4.63
N GLY A 835 -14.60 -53.54 4.66
CA GLY A 835 -14.10 -54.31 5.80
C GLY A 835 -15.00 -54.22 7.03
N MET A 836 -16.21 -54.79 6.96
CA MET A 836 -16.99 -55.06 8.16
C MET A 836 -16.12 -55.91 9.09
N PRO A 837 -15.80 -55.47 10.32
CA PRO A 837 -15.10 -56.34 11.24
C PRO A 837 -15.96 -57.59 11.46
N THR A 838 -15.37 -58.77 11.32
CA THR A 838 -15.98 -60.04 11.72
C THR A 838 -16.11 -59.99 13.24
N LEU A 839 -17.21 -59.43 13.74
CA LEU A 839 -17.44 -59.28 15.17
C LEU A 839 -17.89 -60.61 15.76
N SER A 840 -17.15 -61.12 16.75
CA SER A 840 -17.61 -62.23 17.57
C SER A 840 -18.92 -61.86 18.28
N ARG A 841 -19.78 -62.86 18.54
CA ARG A 841 -21.10 -62.68 19.20
C ARG A 841 -21.01 -61.96 20.55
N THR A 842 -19.85 -61.98 21.21
CA THR A 842 -19.56 -61.31 22.48
C THR A 842 -19.29 -59.81 22.32
N SER A 843 -18.82 -59.37 21.15
CA SER A 843 -18.56 -57.97 20.82
C SER A 843 -19.82 -57.17 20.50
N GLN A 844 -20.93 -57.86 20.21
CA GLN A 844 -22.22 -57.24 19.86
C GLN A 844 -23.02 -56.75 21.08
N MET A 845 -22.74 -57.28 22.28
CA MET A 845 -23.52 -56.94 23.49
C MET A 845 -22.90 -55.84 24.36
N ASN A 846 -21.60 -55.54 24.22
CA ASN A 846 -20.92 -54.52 25.03
C ASN A 846 -20.23 -53.47 24.14
N GLY A 847 -21.02 -52.53 23.61
CA GLY A 847 -20.63 -51.13 23.40
C GLY A 847 -19.30 -50.84 22.68
N ARG A 848 -19.02 -51.47 21.53
CA ARG A 848 -17.86 -51.11 20.69
C ARG A 848 -18.22 -50.90 19.22
N LEU A 849 -19.23 -50.06 18.98
CA LEU A 849 -19.48 -49.38 17.69
C LEU A 849 -18.59 -48.11 17.52
N ASP A 850 -17.65 -47.89 18.46
CA ASP A 850 -16.81 -46.70 18.58
C ASP A 850 -15.93 -46.40 17.36
N LEU A 851 -15.70 -47.37 16.48
CA LEU A 851 -14.79 -47.23 15.33
C LEU A 851 -15.46 -46.75 14.04
N GLY A 852 -16.80 -46.63 14.01
CA GLY A 852 -17.55 -46.24 12.82
C GLY A 852 -17.53 -47.30 11.70
N ILE A 853 -18.55 -47.27 10.83
CA ILE A 853 -18.63 -48.09 9.62
C ILE A 853 -17.85 -47.37 8.51
N PRO A 854 -16.72 -47.90 8.03
CA PRO A 854 -15.97 -47.31 6.92
C PRO A 854 -16.75 -47.40 5.60
N ILE A 855 -16.86 -46.27 4.92
CA ILE A 855 -17.55 -46.12 3.65
C ILE A 855 -16.60 -45.62 2.55
N THR A 856 -16.87 -46.04 1.33
CA THR A 856 -16.29 -45.45 0.11
C THR A 856 -17.42 -45.03 -0.81
N VAL A 857 -17.33 -43.83 -1.35
CA VAL A 857 -18.34 -43.28 -2.25
C VAL A 857 -17.69 -42.82 -3.55
N LYS A 858 -18.40 -43.05 -4.65
CA LYS A 858 -18.09 -42.47 -5.95
C LYS A 858 -19.21 -41.51 -6.28
N ILE A 859 -18.87 -40.24 -6.45
CA ILE A 859 -19.84 -39.16 -6.68
C ILE A 859 -19.63 -38.59 -8.08
N GLN A 860 -20.69 -38.54 -8.87
CA GLN A 860 -20.71 -37.80 -10.13
C GLN A 860 -21.15 -36.37 -9.89
N TYR A 861 -20.30 -35.42 -10.27
CA TYR A 861 -20.56 -33.99 -10.17
C TYR A 861 -20.59 -33.35 -11.56
N PRO A 862 -21.70 -32.71 -11.96
CA PRO A 862 -21.73 -31.87 -13.15
C PRO A 862 -21.20 -30.47 -12.82
N ASN A 863 -20.06 -30.09 -13.41
CA ASN A 863 -19.56 -28.72 -13.39
C ASN A 863 -20.12 -27.94 -14.60
N PRO A 864 -21.10 -27.03 -14.41
CA PRO A 864 -21.69 -26.25 -15.50
C PRO A 864 -20.81 -25.05 -15.91
N SER A 865 -19.72 -24.78 -15.20
CA SER A 865 -18.84 -23.64 -15.45
C SER A 865 -17.69 -24.00 -16.40
N ILE A 866 -16.99 -22.96 -16.86
CA ILE A 866 -15.73 -23.07 -17.62
C ILE A 866 -14.50 -23.19 -16.72
N ILE A 867 -14.69 -23.25 -15.39
CA ILE A 867 -13.61 -23.21 -14.39
C ILE A 867 -12.92 -24.57 -14.34
N ASN A 868 -11.61 -24.53 -14.54
CA ASN A 868 -10.67 -25.62 -14.34
C ASN A 868 -9.77 -25.29 -13.14
N MET A 869 -9.88 -26.02 -12.03
CA MET A 869 -9.14 -25.70 -10.80
C MET A 869 -8.88 -26.93 -9.94
N ASP A 870 -7.71 -27.00 -9.31
CA ASP A 870 -7.42 -28.01 -8.28
C ASP A 870 -7.83 -27.50 -6.91
N ILE A 871 -8.65 -28.27 -6.19
CA ILE A 871 -9.16 -27.90 -4.86
C ILE A 871 -8.32 -28.52 -3.74
N GLY A 872 -7.86 -29.76 -3.90
CA GLY A 872 -7.16 -30.51 -2.85
C GLY A 872 -8.11 -31.42 -2.07
N ASP A 873 -7.77 -31.72 -0.81
CA ASP A 873 -8.58 -32.66 -0.01
C ASP A 873 -9.73 -31.92 0.68
N ILE A 874 -10.97 -32.33 0.40
CA ILE A 874 -12.18 -31.74 0.99
C ILE A 874 -12.65 -32.63 2.13
N HIS A 875 -12.74 -32.06 3.34
CA HIS A 875 -13.28 -32.71 4.53
C HIS A 875 -14.73 -32.30 4.75
N LEU A 876 -15.58 -33.29 5.00
CA LEU A 876 -17.02 -33.16 5.05
C LEU A 876 -17.59 -33.80 6.32
N ASP A 877 -18.55 -33.13 6.94
CA ASP A 877 -19.43 -33.71 7.94
C ASP A 877 -20.75 -34.13 7.30
N MET A 878 -21.21 -35.35 7.58
CA MET A 878 -22.43 -35.90 7.00
C MET A 878 -23.60 -35.83 7.99
N TYR A 879 -24.75 -35.35 7.52
CA TYR A 879 -26.00 -35.20 8.27
C TYR A 879 -27.16 -35.82 7.47
N MET A 880 -28.17 -36.37 8.15
CA MET A 880 -29.46 -36.67 7.55
C MET A 880 -30.33 -35.41 7.53
N HIS A 881 -30.75 -35.00 6.33
CA HIS A 881 -31.47 -33.75 6.15
C HIS A 881 -32.76 -33.74 6.98
N ASN A 882 -32.89 -32.73 7.85
CA ASN A 882 -34.06 -32.52 8.73
C ASN A 882 -34.31 -33.66 9.74
N VAL A 883 -33.37 -34.59 9.90
CA VAL A 883 -33.47 -35.69 10.88
C VAL A 883 -32.40 -35.56 11.95
N SER A 884 -31.16 -35.22 11.57
CA SER A 884 -30.02 -35.15 12.50
C SER A 884 -29.53 -33.72 12.71
N THR A 885 -29.33 -33.33 13.97
CA THR A 885 -28.67 -32.07 14.37
C THR A 885 -27.18 -32.24 14.67
N LYS A 886 -26.69 -33.48 14.73
CA LYS A 886 -25.27 -33.84 14.89
C LYS A 886 -24.80 -34.64 13.67
N PRO A 887 -23.50 -34.57 13.31
CA PRO A 887 -22.98 -35.33 12.19
C PRO A 887 -23.02 -36.83 12.50
N LEU A 888 -23.48 -37.62 11.54
CA LEU A 888 -23.48 -39.08 11.58
C LEU A 888 -22.13 -39.68 11.19
N GLY A 889 -21.22 -38.87 10.68
CA GLY A 889 -19.92 -39.35 10.21
C GLY A 889 -19.16 -38.28 9.46
N THR A 890 -17.93 -38.60 9.11
CA THR A 890 -17.02 -37.73 8.37
C THR A 890 -16.62 -38.40 7.06
N MET A 891 -16.33 -37.59 6.04
CA MET A 891 -15.86 -38.02 4.72
C MET A 891 -14.73 -37.12 4.24
N VAL A 892 -13.80 -37.69 3.49
CA VAL A 892 -12.74 -36.97 2.78
C VAL A 892 -12.81 -37.32 1.30
N ILE A 893 -12.95 -36.30 0.45
CA ILE A 893 -12.74 -36.41 -0.99
C ILE A 893 -11.28 -36.02 -1.25
N LYS A 894 -10.47 -36.97 -1.72
CA LYS A 894 -9.05 -36.74 -1.98
C LYS A 894 -8.82 -36.14 -3.35
N GLU A 895 -7.86 -35.24 -3.45
CA GLU A 895 -7.42 -34.64 -4.73
C GLU A 895 -8.60 -34.09 -5.55
N ALA A 896 -9.55 -33.45 -4.89
CA ALA A 896 -10.71 -32.89 -5.56
C ALA A 896 -10.26 -31.81 -6.55
N ALA A 897 -10.86 -31.83 -7.74
CA ALA A 897 -10.59 -30.87 -8.79
C ALA A 897 -11.89 -30.53 -9.50
N LEU A 898 -11.99 -29.31 -10.02
CA LEU A 898 -13.05 -28.85 -10.92
C LEU A 898 -12.52 -28.89 -12.35
N ARG A 899 -13.29 -29.50 -13.23
CA ARG A 899 -13.06 -29.64 -14.67
C ARG A 899 -14.42 -29.40 -15.34
N PRO A 900 -14.49 -28.69 -16.46
CA PRO A 900 -15.76 -28.50 -17.17
C PRO A 900 -16.41 -29.85 -17.54
N GLY A 901 -17.73 -29.96 -17.38
CA GLY A 901 -18.48 -31.19 -17.68
C GLY A 901 -18.74 -32.08 -16.45
N THR A 902 -19.11 -33.35 -16.67
CA THR A 902 -19.38 -34.29 -15.58
C THR A 902 -18.10 -35.02 -15.18
N MET A 903 -17.81 -35.04 -13.88
CA MET A 903 -16.62 -35.66 -13.31
C MET A 903 -16.97 -36.65 -12.20
N GLU A 904 -16.06 -37.58 -11.94
CA GLU A 904 -16.18 -38.56 -10.86
C GLU A 904 -15.20 -38.21 -9.74
N LEU A 905 -15.73 -38.03 -8.54
CA LEU A 905 -14.97 -37.76 -7.31
C LEU A 905 -15.01 -39.01 -6.42
N MET A 906 -13.86 -39.36 -5.86
CA MET A 906 -13.75 -40.49 -4.91
C MET A 906 -13.67 -39.97 -3.49
N GLY A 907 -14.62 -40.41 -2.65
CA GLY A 907 -14.67 -40.10 -1.23
C GLY A 907 -14.46 -41.35 -0.37
N SER A 908 -13.82 -41.18 0.78
CA SER A 908 -13.73 -42.22 1.81
C SER A 908 -14.01 -41.62 3.18
N GLY A 909 -14.66 -42.38 4.06
CA GLY A 909 -15.12 -41.84 5.35
C GLY A 909 -15.58 -42.92 6.30
N SER A 910 -16.21 -42.50 7.39
CA SER A 910 -16.82 -43.41 8.37
C SER A 910 -18.13 -42.83 8.91
N ILE A 911 -19.14 -43.70 9.07
CA ILE A 911 -20.41 -43.37 9.71
C ILE A 911 -20.42 -43.99 11.12
N SER A 912 -20.67 -43.19 12.16
CA SER A 912 -20.76 -43.64 13.55
C SER A 912 -22.12 -43.32 14.17
N PHE A 913 -22.58 -44.19 15.07
CA PHE A 913 -23.86 -44.07 15.77
C PHE A 913 -23.69 -43.74 17.25
N ASN A 914 -22.49 -43.37 17.67
CA ASN A 914 -22.20 -43.03 19.07
C ASN A 914 -22.75 -41.65 19.45
N GLY A 915 -23.84 -41.68 20.20
CA GLY A 915 -24.63 -40.53 20.60
C GLY A 915 -25.93 -40.53 19.83
N ALA A 916 -27.01 -41.05 20.43
CA ALA A 916 -28.33 -41.15 19.82
C ALA A 916 -28.73 -39.82 19.15
N VAL A 917 -28.72 -39.79 17.82
CA VAL A 917 -29.14 -38.62 17.04
C VAL A 917 -30.62 -38.78 16.72
N GLY A 918 -31.48 -38.47 17.71
CA GLY A 918 -32.92 -38.62 17.57
C GLY A 918 -33.36 -40.08 17.35
N SER A 919 -34.03 -40.35 16.22
CA SER A 919 -34.59 -41.67 15.86
C SER A 919 -33.58 -42.64 15.23
N ILE A 920 -32.38 -42.19 14.85
CA ILE A 920 -31.37 -43.02 14.17
C ILE A 920 -30.54 -43.76 15.21
N LYS A 921 -30.75 -45.08 15.34
CA LYS A 921 -30.06 -45.93 16.33
C LYS A 921 -29.18 -47.00 15.67
N SER A 922 -29.37 -47.24 14.38
CA SER A 922 -28.70 -48.30 13.64
C SER A 922 -28.46 -47.89 12.18
N PHE A 923 -27.57 -48.63 11.51
CA PHE A 923 -27.38 -48.51 10.06
C PHE A 923 -28.66 -48.82 9.28
N GLN A 924 -29.50 -49.74 9.78
CA GLN A 924 -30.80 -50.06 9.18
C GLN A 924 -31.73 -48.84 9.15
N ASP A 925 -31.71 -48.01 10.20
CA ASP A 925 -32.53 -46.79 10.25
C ASP A 925 -32.10 -45.79 9.17
N VAL A 926 -30.79 -45.66 8.94
CA VAL A 926 -30.24 -44.83 7.86
C VAL A 926 -30.68 -45.36 6.48
N MET A 927 -30.58 -46.67 6.25
CA MET A 927 -31.01 -47.28 4.99
C MET A 927 -32.51 -47.17 4.75
N ASN A 928 -33.33 -47.28 5.81
CA ASN A 928 -34.78 -47.09 5.72
C ASN A 928 -35.13 -45.64 5.35
N LEU A 929 -34.45 -44.66 5.94
CA LEU A 929 -34.64 -43.24 5.61
C LEU A 929 -34.22 -42.94 4.16
N PHE A 930 -33.14 -43.55 3.67
CA PHE A 930 -32.80 -43.48 2.24
C PHE A 930 -33.88 -44.10 1.35
N GLY A 931 -34.43 -45.26 1.72
CA GLY A 931 -35.57 -45.87 1.03
C GLY A 931 -36.82 -44.98 1.01
N GLN A 932 -36.95 -44.06 1.97
CA GLN A 932 -38.00 -43.04 2.04
C GLN A 932 -37.65 -41.76 1.27
N GLY A 933 -36.48 -41.69 0.62
CA GLY A 933 -36.03 -40.53 -0.14
C GLY A 933 -35.43 -39.40 0.69
N VAL A 934 -35.08 -39.64 1.96
CA VAL A 934 -34.42 -38.61 2.80
C VAL A 934 -33.00 -38.36 2.31
N GLU A 935 -32.66 -37.10 2.07
CA GLU A 935 -31.35 -36.70 1.56
C GLU A 935 -30.27 -36.71 2.64
N MET A 936 -29.03 -36.99 2.24
CA MET A 936 -27.86 -36.73 3.07
C MET A 936 -27.30 -35.34 2.73
N LYS A 937 -27.15 -34.51 3.75
CA LYS A 937 -26.45 -33.23 3.68
C LYS A 937 -24.99 -33.40 4.09
N GLN A 938 -24.09 -32.87 3.29
CA GLN A 938 -22.66 -32.88 3.55
C GLN A 938 -22.21 -31.44 3.69
N VAL A 939 -21.62 -31.10 4.83
CA VAL A 939 -21.15 -29.75 5.11
C VAL A 939 -19.64 -29.74 5.03
N VAL A 940 -19.07 -28.87 4.21
CA VAL A 940 -17.62 -28.68 4.14
C VAL A 940 -17.11 -28.11 5.45
N THR A 941 -16.29 -28.89 6.14
CA THR A 941 -15.67 -28.50 7.43
C THR A 941 -14.24 -28.00 7.26
N ASP A 942 -13.52 -28.55 6.30
CA ASP A 942 -12.16 -28.12 5.98
C ASP A 942 -11.81 -28.41 4.52
N VAL A 943 -10.87 -27.65 3.97
CA VAL A 943 -10.24 -27.94 2.69
C VAL A 943 -8.74 -27.83 2.89
N LYS A 944 -8.03 -28.94 2.68
CA LYS A 944 -6.57 -28.97 2.70
C LYS A 944 -6.07 -28.68 1.29
N SER A 945 -5.79 -27.40 1.07
CA SER A 945 -5.18 -26.88 -0.15
C SER A 945 -3.99 -25.99 0.23
N GLY A 946 -3.18 -25.61 -0.76
CA GLY A 946 -2.15 -24.56 -0.59
C GLY A 946 -2.73 -23.14 -0.41
N ALA A 947 -4.06 -22.99 -0.50
CA ALA A 947 -4.76 -21.71 -0.60
C ALA A 947 -5.80 -21.51 0.52
N THR A 948 -5.48 -20.68 1.51
CA THR A 948 -6.37 -20.37 2.65
C THR A 948 -7.69 -19.72 2.23
N TRP A 949 -7.69 -18.89 1.19
CA TRP A 949 -8.91 -18.28 0.63
C TRP A 949 -9.86 -19.32 0.05
N LEU A 950 -9.35 -20.42 -0.51
CA LEU A 950 -10.18 -21.48 -1.08
C LEU A 950 -10.89 -22.25 0.03
N LYS A 951 -10.16 -22.54 1.13
CA LYS A 951 -10.75 -23.09 2.35
C LYS A 951 -11.89 -22.22 2.86
N ASN A 952 -11.68 -20.91 2.97
CA ASN A 952 -12.70 -19.99 3.46
C ASN A 952 -13.88 -19.86 2.49
N ALA A 953 -13.62 -19.85 1.18
CA ALA A 953 -14.65 -19.80 0.16
C ALA A 953 -15.53 -21.05 0.14
N MET A 954 -14.99 -22.21 0.54
CA MET A 954 -15.75 -23.47 0.58
C MET A 954 -16.34 -23.80 1.95
N ALA A 955 -15.89 -23.13 3.02
CA ALA A 955 -16.33 -23.40 4.37
C ALA A 955 -17.85 -23.23 4.52
N GLY A 956 -18.50 -24.26 5.09
CA GLY A 956 -19.93 -24.23 5.35
C GLY A 956 -20.81 -24.43 4.11
N ILE A 957 -20.24 -24.66 2.92
CA ILE A 957 -21.04 -25.07 1.76
C ILE A 957 -21.73 -26.39 2.07
N VAL A 958 -23.03 -26.43 1.79
CA VAL A 958 -23.88 -27.60 2.00
C VAL A 958 -24.13 -28.27 0.66
N MET A 959 -23.64 -29.49 0.53
CA MET A 959 -23.90 -30.36 -0.60
C MET A 959 -25.03 -31.34 -0.24
N SER A 960 -26.01 -31.49 -1.12
CA SER A 960 -27.06 -32.51 -0.99
C SER A 960 -26.76 -33.67 -1.92
N ILE A 961 -26.70 -34.88 -1.37
CA ILE A 961 -26.67 -36.12 -2.16
C ILE A 961 -27.97 -36.89 -1.92
N VAL A 962 -28.66 -37.19 -3.02
CA VAL A 962 -29.82 -38.07 -3.01
C VAL A 962 -29.34 -39.49 -3.23
N PHE A 963 -29.51 -40.35 -2.23
CA PHE A 963 -29.35 -41.79 -2.37
C PHE A 963 -30.61 -42.33 -3.05
N LYS A 964 -30.51 -42.67 -4.34
CA LYS A 964 -31.53 -43.52 -4.98
C LYS A 964 -31.05 -44.96 -4.85
N LEU A 965 -31.69 -45.71 -3.97
CA LEU A 965 -31.53 -47.17 -3.87
C LEU A 965 -32.13 -47.86 -5.10
#